data_AF-A0A6L8EXZ2-F1
#
_entry.id   AF-A0A6L8EXZ2-F1
#
_cell.length_a   1.000
_cell.length_b   1.000
_cell.length_c   1.000
_cell.angle_alpha   90.00
_cell.angle_beta   90.00
_cell.angle_gamma   90.00
#
_symmetry.space_group_name_H-M   'P 1'
#
loop_
_entity.id
_entity.type
_entity.pdbx_description
1 polymer ?
#
loop_
_entity_poly.entity_id
_entity_poly.type
_entity_poly.pdbx_seq_one_letter_code
_entity_poly.pdbx_strand_id
1 'polypeptide(L)'
;MRFMLQLLLKFGQFACDGLKKKYGLDKKRRILMVEDNVQLIRRILAGDDEAFSILMRRHQNGVHALIWRKIEDFHIAEEITQDTFIQVYKKLGTLEDPNRFEGWLYVIANRRCINWIRRNKAKTDKLNIQSLEATRPEVVEQAFYTHHISHQREVENTQHRQNLAKRLLQQLPESERTVVTLYYLGDMKAKEISKFLGVSVNTIKSRLRRARKRLQDEGETLIRETLKGVQLSDNLIENVMRHIADLNPTPTPPTKKPLLPWAAFGAAVVLVILLGMGSQYLLRFQQPYSFDAQSEPTVELVDEPILIEIVARPDARNQIGRTIIPGKNSGAGMQISQTNLTTNAWDDAAKFSTSQWTQSTGPKGGVVYDIFKAADGTIYTATKTGLYRLTPHATWVLINTDIPTGQHRVPITEHQGTLYTVSADEVLASEDSGETWKTLGQRPEGVTSGLIVTEASEKHNLQANIVLYLALQEKGIFRSTDAGQQWMLLNNGLAGKRVYTVAAIQNTLFAGTNRGLYRLSSSNWQQLLTHTSGAVYALTVEENNLYVGIAPDIVLPETGKSNPSVPNRKYAPKKIFHSADFGASWTEITPTDESQIINLDSAIQVVAAGKTLLVLGIAEFRSSNGGKTWTPLRSNISSHMVPRFPAIATDERTFYKADAFGISRTTDAGASWHPFVNGMTGPRAHDLIALNNGFYMHIGGDLVQSTDGGETWESARFNTHGPTPQLDTDFYANLKLTIVDNRLYVISIRENKPSIFRTSVAGDKLIPIHGVPDFEAEAPPDNNSTSAHLLHLLRKKDTKIEAFAVGGGIFYAKYRQRLFKWRPGNPEWTDTGLVGIYPESALAISGETVYVGKPNGKLFQSLDSGDSWKDITSTLPISVAHFKEMTFTDSKICIATDKGVLISENGEYWRVITNKTSMPTVIDRFAVDGTTVYGVGDSGAYRLDAHSKWELLSSEVPSGIESLVISNDRLYVGTRDRGMFHISLEAQIDIANAF
;
A
#
# COMPACT_ATOMS: atom_id res chain seq x y z
N MET A 1 21.63 -48.20 -16.07
CA MET A 1 20.88 -46.91 -15.92
C MET A 1 21.68 -45.67 -16.35
N ARG A 2 22.95 -45.48 -15.96
CA ARG A 2 23.77 -44.32 -16.41
C ARG A 2 23.85 -44.13 -17.93
N PHE A 3 23.81 -45.21 -18.70
CA PHE A 3 23.81 -45.14 -20.16
C PHE A 3 22.48 -44.64 -20.77
N MET A 4 21.36 -44.93 -20.10
CA MET A 4 20.02 -44.52 -20.55
C MET A 4 19.76 -43.02 -20.32
N LEU A 5 20.30 -42.46 -19.24
CA LEU A 5 20.23 -41.02 -18.94
C LEU A 5 21.10 -40.18 -19.91
N GLN A 6 22.22 -40.74 -20.42
CA GLN A 6 23.07 -40.07 -21.41
C GLN A 6 22.49 -40.08 -22.83
N LEU A 7 21.65 -41.06 -23.18
CA LEU A 7 21.02 -41.12 -24.51
C LEU A 7 19.90 -40.07 -24.65
N LEU A 8 19.13 -39.83 -23.59
CA LEU A 8 18.02 -38.86 -23.59
C LEU A 8 18.47 -37.39 -23.65
N LEU A 9 19.60 -37.05 -23.01
CA LEU A 9 20.21 -35.72 -23.11
C LEU A 9 20.72 -35.38 -24.52
N LYS A 10 21.18 -36.38 -25.29
CA LYS A 10 21.64 -36.18 -26.67
C LYS A 10 20.50 -35.89 -27.66
N PHE A 11 19.30 -36.44 -27.44
CA PHE A 11 18.16 -36.20 -28.35
C PHE A 11 17.57 -34.78 -28.20
N GLY A 12 17.53 -34.24 -26.98
CA GLY A 12 17.03 -32.87 -26.74
C GLY A 12 17.90 -31.77 -27.37
N GLN A 13 19.21 -32.02 -27.51
CA GLN A 13 20.14 -31.04 -28.07
C GLN A 13 20.08 -30.97 -29.61
N PHE A 14 19.80 -32.09 -30.28
CA PHE A 14 19.66 -32.15 -31.75
C PHE A 14 18.42 -31.41 -32.28
N ALA A 15 17.31 -31.39 -31.54
CA ALA A 15 16.09 -30.70 -31.94
C ALA A 15 16.22 -29.17 -31.88
N CYS A 16 17.01 -28.65 -30.94
CA CYS A 16 17.21 -27.22 -30.73
C CYS A 16 18.18 -26.61 -31.77
N ASP A 17 19.19 -27.38 -32.21
CA ASP A 17 20.12 -26.97 -33.27
C ASP A 17 19.46 -26.98 -34.66
N GLY A 18 18.47 -27.84 -34.90
CA GLY A 18 17.70 -27.89 -36.15
C GLY A 18 16.89 -26.62 -36.41
N LEU A 19 16.30 -26.02 -35.36
CA LEU A 19 15.49 -24.80 -35.48
C LEU A 19 16.32 -23.52 -35.66
N LYS A 20 17.53 -23.46 -35.06
CA LYS A 20 18.45 -22.33 -35.24
C LYS A 20 19.04 -22.26 -36.66
N LYS A 21 19.24 -23.41 -37.30
CA LYS A 21 19.76 -23.51 -38.68
C LYS A 21 18.71 -23.09 -39.73
N LYS A 22 17.42 -23.19 -39.41
CA LYS A 22 16.31 -22.91 -40.34
C LYS A 22 15.99 -21.40 -40.50
N TYR A 23 16.35 -20.55 -39.53
CA TYR A 23 15.93 -19.14 -39.51
C TYR A 23 17.05 -18.08 -39.47
N GLY A 24 18.34 -18.44 -39.50
CA GLY A 24 19.44 -17.49 -39.76
C GLY A 24 19.64 -16.31 -38.77
N LEU A 25 18.89 -16.27 -37.66
CA LEU A 25 18.79 -15.11 -36.74
C LEU A 25 20.01 -14.89 -35.83
N ASP A 26 20.89 -15.87 -35.65
CA ASP A 26 22.05 -15.76 -34.73
C ASP A 26 23.29 -15.09 -35.38
N LYS A 27 23.37 -15.09 -36.73
CA LYS A 27 24.57 -14.60 -37.44
C LYS A 27 24.61 -13.07 -37.58
N LYS A 28 23.45 -12.40 -37.72
CA LYS A 28 23.37 -10.93 -37.87
C LYS A 28 23.54 -10.18 -36.54
N ARG A 29 23.11 -10.78 -35.42
CA ARG A 29 23.29 -10.23 -34.06
C ARG A 29 24.70 -10.40 -33.50
N ARG A 30 25.41 -11.49 -33.81
CA ARG A 30 26.80 -11.70 -33.33
C ARG A 30 27.85 -10.82 -34.02
N ILE A 31 27.63 -10.41 -35.27
CA ILE A 31 28.63 -9.63 -36.03
C ILE A 31 28.69 -8.16 -35.56
N LEU A 32 27.59 -7.59 -35.05
CA LEU A 32 27.51 -6.18 -34.60
C LEU A 32 28.07 -5.92 -33.18
N MET A 33 28.40 -6.95 -32.39
CA MET A 33 28.89 -6.81 -31.01
C MET A 33 30.42 -6.88 -30.84
N VAL A 34 31.19 -7.01 -31.92
CA VAL A 34 32.66 -7.19 -31.88
C VAL A 34 33.44 -5.95 -32.33
N GLU A 35 32.76 -4.89 -32.80
CA GLU A 35 33.43 -3.67 -33.31
C GLU A 35 33.94 -2.74 -32.20
N ASP A 36 35.18 -2.27 -32.37
CA ASP A 36 35.86 -1.35 -31.46
C ASP A 36 35.38 0.11 -31.65
N ASN A 37 35.50 0.96 -30.63
CA ASN A 37 35.05 2.36 -30.65
C ASN A 37 35.65 3.13 -31.85
N VAL A 38 36.90 2.87 -32.20
CA VAL A 38 37.59 3.50 -33.33
C VAL A 38 36.91 3.16 -34.67
N GLN A 39 36.43 1.92 -34.83
CA GLN A 39 35.74 1.47 -36.04
C GLN A 39 34.35 2.09 -36.15
N LEU A 40 33.62 2.17 -35.04
CA LEU A 40 32.32 2.84 -34.99
C LEU A 40 32.45 4.33 -35.33
N ILE A 41 33.45 5.04 -34.77
CA ILE A 41 33.68 6.47 -35.06
C ILE A 41 33.99 6.70 -36.54
N ARG A 42 34.81 5.85 -37.17
CA ARG A 42 35.11 5.97 -38.61
C ARG A 42 33.86 5.79 -39.48
N ARG A 43 32.97 4.87 -39.11
CA ARG A 43 31.68 4.66 -39.81
C ARG A 43 30.75 5.86 -39.65
N ILE A 44 30.66 6.43 -38.45
CA ILE A 44 29.85 7.62 -38.20
C ILE A 44 30.36 8.80 -39.04
N LEU A 45 31.68 9.02 -39.10
CA LEU A 45 32.28 10.06 -39.95
C LEU A 45 32.08 9.82 -41.45
N ALA A 46 31.81 8.57 -41.85
CA ALA A 46 31.45 8.19 -43.22
C ALA A 46 29.94 8.26 -43.50
N GLY A 47 29.11 8.72 -42.55
CA GLY A 47 27.68 8.92 -42.71
C GLY A 47 26.79 7.76 -42.22
N ASP A 48 27.32 6.84 -41.42
CA ASP A 48 26.56 5.73 -40.83
C ASP A 48 25.99 6.11 -39.45
N ASP A 49 24.74 6.59 -39.44
CA ASP A 49 24.03 7.00 -38.24
C ASP A 49 23.70 5.83 -37.29
N GLU A 50 23.59 4.61 -37.82
CA GLU A 50 23.33 3.42 -36.98
C GLU A 50 24.58 3.04 -36.16
N ALA A 51 25.78 3.32 -36.66
CA ALA A 51 27.00 3.18 -35.88
C ALA A 51 27.03 4.14 -34.67
N PHE A 52 26.34 5.29 -34.74
CA PHE A 52 26.23 6.23 -33.62
C PHE A 52 25.32 5.70 -32.50
N SER A 53 24.20 5.04 -32.86
CA SER A 53 23.29 4.45 -31.86
C SER A 53 23.98 3.34 -31.03
N ILE A 54 24.84 2.54 -31.68
CA ILE A 54 25.68 1.52 -31.02
C ILE A 54 26.72 2.17 -30.11
N LEU A 55 27.38 3.24 -30.57
CA LEU A 55 28.37 3.98 -29.77
C LEU A 55 27.72 4.64 -28.56
N MET A 56 26.54 5.24 -28.71
CA MET A 56 25.77 5.85 -27.62
C MET A 56 25.35 4.81 -26.58
N ARG A 57 24.78 3.67 -27.02
CA ARG A 57 24.35 2.58 -26.11
C ARG A 57 25.50 2.09 -25.22
N ARG A 58 26.73 2.09 -25.75
CA ARG A 58 27.93 1.67 -25.01
C ARG A 58 28.34 2.64 -23.90
N HIS A 59 28.06 3.94 -24.04
CA HIS A 59 28.59 4.97 -23.14
C HIS A 59 27.52 5.74 -22.35
N GLN A 60 26.23 5.61 -22.69
CA GLN A 60 25.13 6.40 -22.11
C GLN A 60 25.00 6.28 -20.59
N ASN A 61 25.14 5.08 -20.03
CA ASN A 61 25.00 4.85 -18.58
C ASN A 61 26.12 5.56 -17.79
N GLY A 62 27.35 5.50 -18.29
CA GLY A 62 28.51 6.16 -17.67
C GLY A 62 28.41 7.69 -17.73
N VAL A 63 27.93 8.23 -18.86
CA VAL A 63 27.72 9.68 -19.04
C VAL A 63 26.62 10.19 -18.13
N HIS A 64 25.47 9.52 -18.09
CA HIS A 64 24.36 9.89 -17.23
C HIS A 64 24.74 9.82 -15.75
N ALA A 65 25.43 8.76 -15.32
CA ALA A 65 25.89 8.62 -13.94
C ALA A 65 26.83 9.77 -13.52
N LEU A 66 27.68 10.24 -14.43
CA LEU A 66 28.55 11.39 -14.18
C LEU A 66 27.75 12.70 -14.02
N ILE A 67 26.76 12.91 -14.90
CA ILE A 67 25.94 14.12 -14.92
C ILE A 67 25.03 14.17 -13.69
N TRP A 68 24.34 13.06 -13.38
CA TRP A 68 23.52 12.94 -12.18
C TRP A 68 24.32 13.22 -10.92
N ARG A 69 25.55 12.73 -10.83
CA ARG A 69 26.48 13.02 -9.72
C ARG A 69 26.82 14.51 -9.56
N LYS A 70 26.68 15.34 -10.59
CA LYS A 70 26.98 16.78 -10.56
C LYS A 70 25.75 17.65 -10.38
N ILE A 71 24.59 17.18 -10.81
CA ILE A 71 23.34 17.95 -10.89
C ILE A 71 22.36 17.55 -9.78
N GLU A 72 22.45 16.30 -9.30
CA GLU A 72 21.62 15.71 -8.24
C GLU A 72 20.10 15.68 -8.52
N ASP A 73 19.70 15.88 -9.78
CA ASP A 73 18.33 15.75 -10.29
C ASP A 73 18.30 14.77 -11.46
N PHE A 74 17.41 13.78 -11.42
CA PHE A 74 17.34 12.70 -12.41
C PHE A 74 16.82 13.16 -13.77
N HIS A 75 15.71 13.92 -13.81
CA HIS A 75 15.11 14.37 -15.06
C HIS A 75 16.02 15.37 -15.78
N ILE A 76 16.64 16.26 -15.03
CA ILE A 76 17.59 17.23 -15.58
C ILE A 76 18.89 16.54 -16.02
N ALA A 77 19.35 15.52 -15.27
CA ALA A 77 20.51 14.74 -15.70
C ALA A 77 20.24 13.96 -17.00
N GLU A 78 19.02 13.46 -17.20
CA GLU A 78 18.61 12.80 -18.44
C GLU A 78 18.59 13.80 -19.61
N GLU A 79 18.00 14.98 -19.43
CA GLU A 79 17.99 16.05 -20.43
C GLU A 79 19.43 16.47 -20.83
N ILE A 80 20.31 16.71 -19.85
CA ILE A 80 21.71 17.05 -20.10
C ILE A 80 22.47 15.89 -20.77
N THR A 81 22.08 14.64 -20.51
CA THR A 81 22.66 13.46 -21.17
C THR A 81 22.29 13.43 -22.65
N GLN A 82 21.02 13.70 -23.01
CA GLN A 82 20.59 13.84 -24.40
C GLN A 82 21.38 14.95 -25.11
N ASP A 83 21.44 16.12 -24.48
CA ASP A 83 22.19 17.29 -24.96
C ASP A 83 23.67 16.97 -25.17
N THR A 84 24.27 16.17 -24.29
CA THR A 84 25.65 15.74 -24.39
C THR A 84 25.87 14.89 -25.64
N PHE A 85 25.02 13.89 -25.90
CA PHE A 85 25.18 13.03 -27.08
C PHE A 85 24.86 13.76 -28.39
N ILE A 86 23.90 14.69 -28.41
CA ILE A 86 23.67 15.57 -29.57
C ILE A 86 24.94 16.38 -29.89
N GLN A 87 25.66 16.82 -28.86
CA GLN A 87 26.88 17.62 -29.04
C GLN A 87 28.10 16.78 -29.40
N VAL A 88 28.16 15.55 -28.90
CA VAL A 88 29.14 14.55 -29.33
C VAL A 88 28.98 14.30 -30.82
N TYR A 89 27.76 14.05 -31.31
CA TYR A 89 27.49 13.85 -32.74
C TYR A 89 27.95 15.06 -33.57
N LYS A 90 27.51 16.27 -33.19
CA LYS A 90 27.88 17.52 -33.89
C LYS A 90 29.38 17.80 -33.94
N LYS A 91 30.14 17.38 -32.93
CA LYS A 91 31.56 17.70 -32.79
C LYS A 91 32.48 16.51 -33.07
N LEU A 92 31.94 15.34 -33.41
CA LEU A 92 32.74 14.12 -33.54
C LEU A 92 33.87 14.27 -34.58
N GLY A 93 33.61 15.01 -35.67
CA GLY A 93 34.62 15.32 -36.69
C GLY A 93 35.79 16.20 -36.23
N THR A 94 35.72 16.78 -35.02
CA THR A 94 36.82 17.56 -34.42
C THR A 94 37.74 16.71 -33.53
N LEU A 95 37.45 15.41 -33.37
CA LEU A 95 38.28 14.49 -32.60
C LEU A 95 39.49 14.04 -33.43
N GLU A 96 40.67 14.56 -33.09
CA GLU A 96 41.92 14.24 -33.81
C GLU A 96 42.37 12.77 -33.65
N ASP A 97 42.20 12.20 -32.46
CA ASP A 97 42.57 10.80 -32.16
C ASP A 97 41.35 10.02 -31.63
N PRO A 98 40.76 9.12 -32.44
CA PRO A 98 39.63 8.27 -32.03
C PRO A 98 39.88 7.42 -30.78
N ASN A 99 41.14 7.09 -30.45
CA ASN A 99 41.46 6.31 -29.25
C ASN A 99 41.23 7.09 -27.95
N ARG A 100 41.10 8.43 -28.04
CA ARG A 100 40.86 9.32 -26.89
C ARG A 100 39.39 9.65 -26.68
N PHE A 101 38.49 8.98 -27.42
CA PHE A 101 37.06 9.26 -27.39
C PHE A 101 36.45 9.28 -25.99
N GLU A 102 36.79 8.31 -25.13
CA GLU A 102 36.23 8.19 -23.77
C GLU A 102 36.57 9.40 -22.88
N GLY A 103 37.82 9.87 -22.93
CA GLY A 103 38.25 11.08 -22.23
C GLY A 103 37.68 12.36 -22.85
N TRP A 104 37.53 12.40 -24.18
CA TRP A 104 36.91 13.52 -24.89
C TRP A 104 35.41 13.65 -24.55
N LEU A 105 34.69 12.53 -24.49
CA LEU A 105 33.30 12.44 -24.08
C LEU A 105 33.10 12.95 -22.65
N TYR A 106 33.98 12.56 -21.72
CA TYR A 106 33.98 13.08 -20.35
C TYR A 106 34.10 14.61 -20.31
N VAL A 107 35.00 15.20 -21.11
CA VAL A 107 35.19 16.66 -21.18
C VAL A 107 33.92 17.37 -21.66
N ILE A 108 33.24 16.84 -22.67
CA ILE A 108 31.99 17.42 -23.18
C ILE A 108 30.90 17.36 -22.11
N ALA A 109 30.69 16.19 -21.49
CA ALA A 109 29.70 15.99 -20.44
C ALA A 109 29.95 16.93 -19.24
N ASN A 110 31.19 17.04 -18.79
CA ASN A 110 31.57 17.90 -17.67
C ASN A 110 31.36 19.40 -18.00
N ARG A 111 31.68 19.83 -19.23
CA ARG A 111 31.41 21.21 -19.67
C ARG A 111 29.92 21.52 -19.71
N ARG A 112 29.08 20.57 -20.12
CA ARG A 112 27.61 20.72 -20.11
C ARG A 112 27.08 20.90 -18.69
N CYS A 113 27.55 20.09 -17.74
CA CYS A 113 27.21 20.25 -16.33
C CYS A 113 27.62 21.64 -15.81
N ILE A 114 28.87 22.07 -16.04
CA ILE A 114 29.36 23.38 -15.59
C ILE A 114 28.54 24.53 -16.19
N ASN A 115 28.21 24.45 -17.48
CA ASN A 115 27.40 25.47 -18.15
C ASN A 115 25.97 25.52 -17.59
N TRP A 116 25.35 24.37 -17.33
CA TRP A 116 24.04 24.31 -16.70
C TRP A 116 24.08 24.90 -15.29
N ILE A 117 25.03 24.46 -14.45
CA ILE A 117 25.18 24.97 -13.07
C ILE A 117 25.42 26.49 -13.08
N ARG A 118 26.24 27.01 -14.01
CA ARG A 118 26.50 28.46 -14.13
C ARG A 118 25.27 29.25 -14.56
N ARG A 119 24.49 28.73 -15.54
CA ARG A 119 23.24 29.37 -15.99
C ARG A 119 22.17 29.35 -14.90
N ASN A 120 22.08 28.26 -14.14
CA ASN A 120 21.11 28.13 -13.07
C ASN A 120 21.50 28.95 -11.82
N LYS A 121 22.80 29.01 -11.45
CA LYS A 121 23.29 29.96 -10.45
C LYS A 121 22.98 31.41 -10.84
N ALA A 122 23.17 31.80 -12.10
CA ALA A 122 22.80 33.15 -12.57
C ALA A 122 21.28 33.43 -12.55
N LYS A 123 20.44 32.39 -12.53
CA LYS A 123 18.98 32.48 -12.38
C LYS A 123 18.57 32.55 -10.91
N THR A 124 19.24 31.80 -10.04
CA THR A 124 19.07 31.81 -8.57
C THR A 124 19.61 33.10 -7.94
N ASP A 125 20.74 33.64 -8.41
CA ASP A 125 21.32 34.92 -7.98
C ASP A 125 20.49 36.14 -8.45
N LYS A 126 19.58 35.95 -9.42
CA LYS A 126 18.56 36.95 -9.81
C LYS A 126 17.27 36.86 -8.97
N LEU A 127 17.12 35.81 -8.16
CA LEU A 127 15.94 35.53 -7.32
C LEU A 127 16.26 35.58 -5.81
N ASN A 128 17.52 35.82 -5.41
CA ASN A 128 17.96 35.82 -4.00
C ASN A 128 18.49 37.17 -3.46
N ILE A 129 18.04 38.30 -4.03
CA ILE A 129 17.90 39.56 -3.26
C ILE A 129 16.45 39.62 -2.79
N GLN A 130 16.14 38.82 -1.76
CA GLN A 130 15.08 39.02 -0.76
C GLN A 130 15.18 37.88 0.27
N SER A 131 16.15 38.05 1.16
CA SER A 131 16.34 37.37 2.44
C SER A 131 16.23 38.48 3.52
N LEU A 132 15.79 38.34 4.76
CA LEU A 132 15.54 37.21 5.67
C LEU A 132 14.79 37.78 6.91
N GLU A 133 14.39 36.89 7.84
CA GLU A 133 13.85 37.11 9.22
C GLU A 133 12.31 37.20 9.36
N ALA A 134 11.61 36.55 10.29
CA ALA A 134 11.95 35.66 11.42
C ALA A 134 10.68 34.93 11.95
N THR A 135 10.89 33.93 12.84
CA THR A 135 10.04 33.46 13.97
C THR A 135 9.54 31.99 13.92
N ARG A 136 9.84 31.23 14.98
CA ARG A 136 9.14 30.00 15.48
C ARG A 136 8.36 30.44 16.76
N PRO A 137 7.34 29.74 17.34
CA PRO A 137 6.81 28.37 17.13
C PRO A 137 5.25 28.22 17.17
N GLU A 138 4.76 27.01 16.81
CA GLU A 138 3.54 26.27 17.27
C GLU A 138 2.09 26.86 17.31
N VAL A 139 1.16 26.00 16.84
CA VAL A 139 -0.32 25.89 17.00
C VAL A 139 -1.22 26.55 15.93
N VAL A 140 -2.10 25.68 15.38
CA VAL A 140 -3.20 25.83 14.40
C VAL A 140 -2.82 25.78 12.91
N GLU A 141 -2.74 24.56 12.37
CA GLU A 141 -3.73 24.14 11.35
C GLU A 141 -3.81 22.60 11.30
N GLN A 142 -4.64 22.10 12.20
CA GLN A 142 -5.15 20.75 12.25
C GLN A 142 -6.49 20.78 11.49
N ALA A 143 -6.40 20.75 10.16
CA ALA A 143 -7.47 20.44 9.21
C ALA A 143 -6.77 20.16 7.87
N PHE A 144 -7.23 19.20 7.09
CA PHE A 144 -6.63 18.68 5.83
C PHE A 144 -5.61 17.53 5.94
N TYR A 145 -5.70 16.70 6.99
CA TYR A 145 -4.87 15.48 7.17
C TYR A 145 -5.64 14.16 6.97
N THR A 146 -6.45 13.98 5.92
CA THR A 146 -7.19 12.69 5.75
C THR A 146 -7.41 12.22 4.31
N HIS A 147 -6.51 12.53 3.36
CA HIS A 147 -6.54 11.86 2.04
C HIS A 147 -5.17 11.53 1.42
N HIS A 148 -4.22 10.91 2.14
CA HIS A 148 -3.02 10.41 1.45
C HIS A 148 -2.34 9.15 2.01
N ILE A 149 -2.89 8.52 3.05
CA ILE A 149 -2.27 7.35 3.69
C ILE A 149 -2.81 6.04 3.08
N SER A 150 -2.43 5.77 1.83
CA SER A 150 -2.24 4.39 1.34
C SER A 150 -1.34 4.29 0.10
N HIS A 151 -0.96 5.42 -0.52
CA HIS A 151 0.08 5.45 -1.56
C HIS A 151 1.46 5.92 -1.08
N GLN A 152 1.58 6.40 0.16
CA GLN A 152 2.84 6.98 0.67
C GLN A 152 3.84 5.96 1.25
N ARG A 153 3.45 4.72 1.58
CA ARG A 153 4.35 3.83 2.34
C ARG A 153 5.49 3.21 1.52
N GLU A 154 5.34 3.11 0.19
CA GLU A 154 6.43 2.74 -0.72
C GLU A 154 7.27 3.96 -1.15
N VAL A 155 6.63 5.12 -1.32
CA VAL A 155 7.32 6.36 -1.68
C VAL A 155 8.15 6.88 -0.51
N GLU A 156 7.67 6.83 0.74
CA GLU A 156 8.43 7.24 1.93
C GLU A 156 9.58 6.28 2.27
N ASN A 157 9.41 4.96 2.13
CA ASN A 157 10.53 4.02 2.31
C ASN A 157 11.60 4.20 1.22
N THR A 158 11.18 4.44 -0.02
CA THR A 158 12.09 4.73 -1.13
C THR A 158 12.76 6.08 -0.94
N GLN A 159 12.03 7.13 -0.54
CA GLN A 159 12.54 8.46 -0.27
C GLN A 159 13.46 8.48 0.97
N HIS A 160 13.13 7.71 2.01
CA HIS A 160 13.97 7.55 3.20
C HIS A 160 15.26 6.79 2.86
N ARG A 161 15.19 5.70 2.10
CA ARG A 161 16.36 4.98 1.58
C ARG A 161 17.21 5.84 0.65
N GLN A 162 16.60 6.62 -0.23
CA GLN A 162 17.28 7.57 -1.13
C GLN A 162 17.95 8.71 -0.36
N ASN A 163 17.28 9.28 0.65
CA ASN A 163 17.83 10.30 1.53
C ASN A 163 18.99 9.78 2.39
N LEU A 164 18.93 8.51 2.82
CA LEU A 164 19.99 7.86 3.59
C LEU A 164 21.18 7.52 2.68
N ALA A 165 20.94 6.99 1.47
CA ALA A 165 21.98 6.78 0.47
C ALA A 165 22.66 8.10 0.05
N LYS A 166 21.89 9.19 -0.11
CA LYS A 166 22.43 10.54 -0.39
C LYS A 166 23.33 11.03 0.74
N ARG A 167 22.92 10.88 2.00
CA ARG A 167 23.74 11.22 3.18
C ARG A 167 25.03 10.39 3.26
N LEU A 168 24.96 9.08 3.04
CA LEU A 168 26.14 8.20 3.04
C LEU A 168 27.11 8.53 1.90
N LEU A 169 26.61 8.82 0.70
CA LEU A 169 27.44 9.28 -0.41
C LEU A 169 28.11 10.61 -0.08
N GLN A 170 27.41 11.54 0.58
CA GLN A 170 27.95 12.84 1.01
C GLN A 170 29.08 12.74 2.03
N GLN A 171 29.17 11.66 2.80
CA GLN A 171 30.27 11.41 3.73
C GLN A 171 31.57 10.93 3.04
N LEU A 172 31.49 10.48 1.78
CA LEU A 172 32.68 10.08 1.02
C LEU A 172 33.41 11.29 0.44
N PRO A 173 34.76 11.27 0.43
CA PRO A 173 35.56 12.20 -0.37
C PRO A 173 35.11 12.21 -1.83
N GLU A 174 35.17 13.36 -2.49
CA GLU A 174 34.64 13.56 -3.84
C GLU A 174 35.17 12.54 -4.87
N SER A 175 36.47 12.23 -4.76
CA SER A 175 37.16 11.29 -5.64
C SER A 175 36.71 9.84 -5.43
N GLU A 176 36.26 9.48 -4.22
CA GLU A 176 35.73 8.17 -3.85
C GLU A 176 34.25 8.06 -4.25
N ARG A 177 33.45 9.09 -3.95
CA ARG A 177 32.04 9.20 -4.32
C ARG A 177 31.82 9.07 -5.83
N THR A 178 32.67 9.72 -6.63
CA THR A 178 32.59 9.65 -8.10
C THR A 178 32.83 8.24 -8.62
N VAL A 179 33.83 7.54 -8.07
CA VAL A 179 34.16 6.17 -8.47
C VAL A 179 33.04 5.19 -8.08
N VAL A 180 32.48 5.34 -6.87
CA VAL A 180 31.33 4.54 -6.41
C VAL A 180 30.11 4.74 -7.30
N THR A 181 29.81 5.98 -7.68
CA THR A 181 28.67 6.30 -8.55
C THR A 181 28.85 5.72 -9.95
N LEU A 182 30.01 5.92 -10.59
CA LEU A 182 30.28 5.35 -11.92
C LEU A 182 30.29 3.81 -11.91
N TYR A 183 30.72 3.20 -10.80
CA TYR A 183 30.78 1.75 -10.68
C TYR A 183 29.39 1.11 -10.44
N TYR A 184 28.54 1.71 -9.60
CA TYR A 184 27.23 1.13 -9.26
C TYR A 184 26.08 1.64 -10.13
N LEU A 185 26.07 2.92 -10.49
CA LEU A 185 25.05 3.53 -11.36
C LEU A 185 25.44 3.45 -12.84
N GLY A 186 26.72 3.68 -13.15
CA GLY A 186 27.22 3.60 -14.53
C GLY A 186 27.51 2.19 -15.03
N ASP A 187 27.45 1.18 -14.15
CA ASP A 187 27.84 -0.23 -14.38
C ASP A 187 29.24 -0.39 -15.03
N MET A 188 30.14 0.58 -14.77
CA MET A 188 31.46 0.62 -15.40
C MET A 188 32.47 -0.22 -14.64
N LYS A 189 33.26 -1.02 -15.34
CA LYS A 189 34.40 -1.74 -14.76
C LYS A 189 35.53 -0.77 -14.43
N ALA A 190 36.39 -1.12 -13.47
CA ALA A 190 37.50 -0.26 -13.05
C ALA A 190 38.45 0.16 -14.21
N LYS A 191 38.59 -0.68 -15.24
CA LYS A 191 39.37 -0.36 -16.46
C LYS A 191 38.67 0.69 -17.33
N GLU A 192 37.34 0.65 -17.42
CA GLU A 192 36.53 1.61 -18.17
C GLU A 192 36.47 2.95 -17.44
N ILE A 193 36.26 2.94 -16.12
CA ILE A 193 36.33 4.14 -15.28
C ILE A 193 37.71 4.80 -15.37
N SER A 194 38.77 4.00 -15.39
CA SER A 194 40.16 4.47 -15.55
C SER A 194 40.36 5.23 -16.85
N LYS A 195 39.90 4.69 -17.99
CA LYS A 195 39.98 5.37 -19.28
C LYS A 195 39.08 6.62 -19.33
N PHE A 196 37.87 6.52 -18.78
CA PHE A 196 36.89 7.61 -18.78
C PHE A 196 37.33 8.81 -17.92
N LEU A 197 37.96 8.57 -16.77
CA LEU A 197 38.47 9.62 -15.88
C LEU A 197 39.93 10.01 -16.13
N GLY A 198 40.66 9.24 -16.95
CA GLY A 198 42.08 9.49 -17.25
C GLY A 198 43.05 9.22 -16.10
N VAL A 199 42.72 8.31 -15.18
CA VAL A 199 43.56 7.95 -14.00
C VAL A 199 43.87 6.45 -13.98
N SER A 200 44.93 6.01 -13.29
CA SER A 200 45.36 4.60 -13.31
C SER A 200 44.32 3.64 -12.72
N VAL A 201 44.23 2.42 -13.26
CA VAL A 201 43.30 1.37 -12.77
C VAL A 201 43.54 1.05 -11.29
N ASN A 202 44.80 1.10 -10.83
CA ASN A 202 45.16 0.89 -9.43
C ASN A 202 44.61 2.01 -8.54
N THR A 203 44.61 3.25 -9.02
CA THR A 203 43.99 4.39 -8.31
C THR A 203 42.47 4.19 -8.17
N ILE A 204 41.79 3.73 -9.22
CA ILE A 204 40.34 3.43 -9.18
C ILE A 204 40.05 2.30 -8.18
N LYS A 205 40.80 1.20 -8.23
CA LYS A 205 40.66 0.07 -7.29
C LYS A 205 40.90 0.50 -5.84
N SER A 206 41.92 1.35 -5.61
CA SER A 206 42.23 1.89 -4.29
C SER A 206 41.11 2.79 -3.75
N ARG A 207 40.61 3.73 -4.56
CA ARG A 207 39.49 4.60 -4.20
C ARG A 207 38.20 3.82 -3.93
N LEU A 208 37.90 2.81 -4.75
CA LEU A 208 36.74 1.95 -4.53
C LEU A 208 36.87 1.15 -3.23
N ARG A 209 38.06 0.60 -2.94
CA ARG A 209 38.33 -0.13 -1.67
C ARG A 209 38.17 0.79 -0.46
N ARG A 210 38.71 2.01 -0.50
CA ARG A 210 38.57 2.99 0.58
C ARG A 210 37.12 3.43 0.79
N ALA A 211 36.40 3.68 -0.31
CA ALA A 211 34.99 4.03 -0.25
C ALA A 211 34.16 2.93 0.43
N ARG A 212 34.37 1.66 0.05
CA ARG A 212 33.69 0.51 0.67
C ARG A 212 34.01 0.38 2.16
N LYS A 213 35.29 0.54 2.53
CA LYS A 213 35.73 0.52 3.94
C LYS A 213 35.05 1.63 4.76
N ARG A 214 34.85 2.82 4.19
CA ARG A 214 34.17 3.95 4.85
C ARG A 214 32.66 3.75 4.97
N LEU A 215 32.03 3.12 3.98
CA LEU A 215 30.59 2.87 3.95
C LEU A 215 30.15 1.69 4.82
N GLN A 216 31.04 0.75 5.15
CA GLN A 216 30.73 -0.54 5.79
C GLN A 216 29.75 -1.39 4.95
N ASP A 217 29.62 -2.68 5.23
CA ASP A 217 28.88 -3.62 4.35
C ASP A 217 27.39 -3.26 4.19
N GLU A 218 26.77 -2.72 5.25
CA GLU A 218 25.38 -2.29 5.24
C GLU A 218 25.17 -1.00 4.42
N GLY A 219 26.07 -0.02 4.56
CA GLY A 219 26.01 1.23 3.78
C GLY A 219 26.34 1.03 2.30
N GLU A 220 27.27 0.13 1.97
CA GLU A 220 27.54 -0.26 0.57
C GLU A 220 26.33 -0.97 -0.05
N THR A 221 25.68 -1.87 0.69
CA THR A 221 24.50 -2.60 0.20
C THR A 221 23.36 -1.64 -0.08
N LEU A 222 23.09 -0.70 0.81
CA LEU A 222 22.05 0.31 0.61
C LEU A 222 22.32 1.21 -0.59
N ILE A 223 23.55 1.72 -0.75
CA ILE A 223 23.93 2.55 -1.90
C ILE A 223 23.81 1.75 -3.21
N ARG A 224 24.26 0.50 -3.22
CA ARG A 224 24.18 -0.39 -4.38
C ARG A 224 22.73 -0.66 -4.79
N GLU A 225 21.86 -0.99 -3.84
CA GLU A 225 20.44 -1.27 -4.13
C GLU A 225 19.70 -0.01 -4.59
N THR A 226 20.00 1.13 -3.97
CA THR A 226 19.34 2.41 -4.30
C THR A 226 19.78 2.94 -5.66
N LEU A 227 21.08 2.88 -6.00
CA LEU A 227 21.59 3.36 -7.28
C LEU A 227 21.28 2.41 -8.45
N LYS A 228 21.12 1.11 -8.23
CA LYS A 228 20.70 0.16 -9.27
C LYS A 228 19.24 0.30 -9.69
N GLY A 229 18.40 0.93 -8.86
CA GLY A 229 17.00 1.25 -9.18
C GLY A 229 16.82 2.43 -10.14
N VAL A 230 17.89 3.15 -10.46
CA VAL A 230 17.86 4.34 -11.33
C VAL A 230 18.23 3.90 -12.76
N GLN A 231 17.22 3.64 -13.60
CA GLN A 231 17.41 3.26 -15.01
C GLN A 231 17.10 4.43 -15.95
N LEU A 232 17.95 4.65 -16.96
CA LEU A 232 17.67 5.62 -18.04
C LEU A 232 16.45 5.18 -18.86
N SER A 233 15.70 6.13 -19.40
CA SER A 233 14.56 5.79 -20.25
C SER A 233 15.00 4.98 -21.48
N ASP A 234 14.21 3.96 -21.83
CA ASP A 234 14.47 3.12 -23.00
C ASP A 234 14.43 3.91 -24.32
N ASN A 235 13.75 5.07 -24.31
CA ASN A 235 13.55 5.93 -25.48
C ASN A 235 14.67 6.98 -25.66
N LEU A 236 15.68 7.03 -24.79
CA LEU A 236 16.77 8.03 -24.85
C LEU A 236 17.49 8.04 -26.21
N ILE A 237 17.88 6.85 -26.69
CA ILE A 237 18.58 6.71 -27.97
C ILE A 237 17.67 7.16 -29.11
N GLU A 238 16.40 6.76 -29.11
CA GLU A 238 15.44 7.13 -30.15
C GLU A 238 15.20 8.64 -30.19
N ASN A 239 15.12 9.29 -29.02
CA ASN A 239 14.93 10.74 -28.91
C ASN A 239 16.14 11.52 -29.45
N VAL A 240 17.36 11.07 -29.14
CA VAL A 240 18.60 11.67 -29.65
C VAL A 240 18.72 11.43 -31.16
N MET A 241 18.45 10.21 -31.64
CA MET A 241 18.51 9.89 -33.07
C MET A 241 17.47 10.66 -33.87
N ARG A 242 16.25 10.87 -33.33
CA ARG A 242 15.22 11.71 -33.94
C ARG A 242 15.69 13.17 -34.06
N HIS A 243 16.25 13.74 -33.01
CA HIS A 243 16.82 15.09 -33.06
C HIS A 243 17.95 15.22 -34.06
N ILE A 244 18.79 14.19 -34.22
CA ILE A 244 19.87 14.18 -35.21
C ILE A 244 19.28 14.13 -36.63
N ALA A 245 18.26 13.30 -36.87
CA ALA A 245 17.57 13.22 -38.16
C ALA A 245 16.93 14.57 -38.56
N ASP A 246 16.38 15.31 -37.60
CA ASP A 246 15.83 16.65 -37.82
C ASP A 246 16.91 17.71 -38.11
N LEU A 247 18.14 17.51 -37.60
CA LEU A 247 19.27 18.42 -37.80
C LEU A 247 19.96 18.24 -39.15
N ASN A 248 19.90 17.04 -39.74
CA ASN A 248 20.50 16.71 -41.03
C ASN A 248 19.48 15.95 -41.90
N PRO A 249 18.54 16.64 -42.57
CA PRO A 249 17.64 15.99 -43.50
C PRO A 249 18.45 15.40 -44.66
N THR A 250 18.49 14.07 -44.76
CA THR A 250 19.09 13.39 -45.91
C THR A 250 18.29 13.72 -47.18
N PRO A 251 18.93 14.07 -48.30
CA PRO A 251 18.22 14.42 -49.52
C PRO A 251 17.62 13.17 -50.16
N THR A 252 16.30 13.13 -50.29
CA THR A 252 15.57 12.16 -51.11
C THR A 252 15.88 12.37 -52.61
N PRO A 253 15.86 11.31 -53.45
CA PRO A 253 16.36 11.38 -54.83
C PRO A 253 15.45 12.22 -55.75
N PRO A 254 15.99 12.91 -56.77
CA PRO A 254 15.25 13.94 -57.49
C PRO A 254 14.40 13.37 -58.63
N THR A 255 13.08 13.56 -58.55
CA THR A 255 12.18 13.48 -59.71
C THR A 255 12.21 14.82 -60.49
N LYS A 256 12.86 14.74 -61.65
CA LYS A 256 12.86 15.61 -62.85
C LYS A 256 12.19 17.01 -62.80
N LYS A 257 13.08 18.03 -62.84
CA LYS A 257 13.15 19.27 -63.68
C LYS A 257 12.08 19.50 -64.78
N PRO A 258 11.75 20.77 -65.13
CA PRO A 258 12.64 21.74 -65.83
C PRO A 258 12.52 23.19 -65.26
N LEU A 259 13.28 24.25 -65.58
CA LEU A 259 14.37 24.64 -66.50
C LEU A 259 14.98 25.93 -65.89
N LEU A 260 16.30 26.14 -65.97
CA LEU A 260 17.02 27.39 -65.61
C LEU A 260 17.03 28.37 -66.81
N PRO A 261 17.32 29.66 -66.63
CA PRO A 261 18.70 30.13 -66.84
C PRO A 261 19.17 31.24 -65.86
N TRP A 262 20.47 31.50 -65.95
CA TRP A 262 21.38 32.10 -64.97
C TRP A 262 21.70 33.55 -65.36
N ALA A 263 21.83 34.50 -64.41
CA ALA A 263 22.70 35.68 -64.55
C ALA A 263 22.77 36.58 -63.30
N ALA A 264 24.01 37.02 -63.01
CA ALA A 264 24.47 38.22 -62.30
C ALA A 264 24.25 38.30 -60.76
N PHE A 265 25.25 38.04 -59.90
CA PHE A 265 26.47 38.82 -59.54
C PHE A 265 26.25 40.21 -58.91
N GLY A 266 26.88 40.43 -57.74
CA GLY A 266 27.19 41.74 -57.14
C GLY A 266 26.63 41.89 -55.72
N ALA A 267 27.33 41.51 -54.64
CA ALA A 267 28.53 42.10 -54.02
C ALA A 267 28.26 43.34 -53.14
N ALA A 268 28.97 43.39 -52.00
CA ALA A 268 29.18 44.49 -51.04
C ALA A 268 28.07 44.73 -49.99
N VAL A 269 28.31 44.95 -48.69
CA VAL A 269 29.50 45.32 -47.89
C VAL A 269 29.07 45.24 -46.40
N VAL A 270 29.72 44.46 -45.52
CA VAL A 270 30.77 44.83 -44.51
C VAL A 270 30.28 44.85 -43.05
N LEU A 271 30.90 43.98 -42.25
CA LEU A 271 31.45 44.11 -40.87
C LEU A 271 31.54 42.68 -40.31
N VAL A 272 32.70 42.10 -40.00
CA VAL A 272 33.81 42.65 -39.22
C VAL A 272 35.14 42.02 -39.66
N ILE A 273 36.01 42.85 -40.23
CA ILE A 273 37.47 42.74 -40.08
C ILE A 273 37.76 43.28 -38.68
N LEU A 274 38.44 42.50 -37.84
CA LEU A 274 39.57 42.92 -36.99
C LEU A 274 39.85 41.83 -35.95
N LEU A 275 41.13 41.40 -35.93
CA LEU A 275 41.81 40.51 -34.98
C LEU A 275 41.58 39.00 -35.24
N GLY A 276 42.48 38.24 -35.88
CA GLY A 276 43.87 38.52 -36.21
C GLY A 276 44.78 38.51 -34.98
N MET A 277 44.97 37.36 -34.33
CA MET A 277 46.21 36.89 -33.67
C MET A 277 45.92 35.78 -32.63
N GLY A 278 46.80 34.77 -32.58
CA GLY A 278 47.24 34.25 -31.27
C GLY A 278 46.74 32.88 -30.84
N SER A 279 47.20 31.85 -31.54
CA SER A 279 47.42 30.51 -31.00
C SER A 279 48.33 30.53 -29.75
N GLN A 280 47.79 30.43 -28.52
CA GLN A 280 48.54 29.99 -27.32
C GLN A 280 47.64 29.50 -26.16
N TYR A 281 46.61 28.68 -26.36
CA TYR A 281 45.95 28.00 -25.21
C TYR A 281 45.51 26.54 -25.42
N LEU A 282 45.84 25.92 -26.57
CA LEU A 282 45.52 24.51 -26.83
C LEU A 282 46.65 23.51 -26.51
N LEU A 283 47.83 23.99 -26.05
CA LEU A 283 48.96 23.10 -25.68
C LEU A 283 49.20 22.95 -24.16
N ARG A 284 48.36 23.51 -23.29
CA ARG A 284 48.59 23.42 -21.81
C ARG A 284 47.74 22.41 -21.05
N PHE A 285 46.88 21.63 -21.70
CA PHE A 285 46.02 20.67 -20.98
C PHE A 285 46.01 19.25 -21.57
N GLN A 286 47.19 18.77 -21.96
CA GLN A 286 47.50 17.33 -22.04
C GLN A 286 48.42 16.88 -20.90
N GLN A 287 48.14 17.30 -19.66
CA GLN A 287 48.69 16.63 -18.48
C GLN A 287 47.54 16.09 -17.61
N PRO A 288 47.59 14.81 -17.19
CA PRO A 288 46.57 14.25 -16.33
C PRO A 288 46.58 14.96 -14.97
N TYR A 289 45.40 15.35 -14.52
CA TYR A 289 45.17 15.90 -13.18
C TYR A 289 45.61 14.85 -12.14
N SER A 290 46.74 15.07 -11.49
CA SER A 290 47.27 14.22 -10.41
C SER A 290 46.56 14.54 -9.08
N PHE A 291 46.21 13.51 -8.33
CA PHE A 291 45.56 13.60 -7.01
C PHE A 291 46.44 13.04 -5.89
N ASP A 292 47.76 12.94 -6.11
CA ASP A 292 48.69 12.49 -5.08
C ASP A 292 49.18 13.69 -4.25
N ALA A 293 48.70 13.79 -3.01
CA ALA A 293 49.28 14.60 -1.96
C ALA A 293 49.23 13.83 -0.62
N GLN A 294 50.27 14.05 0.19
CA GLN A 294 50.94 13.11 1.09
C GLN A 294 50.25 12.79 2.43
N SER A 295 50.75 11.70 3.03
CA SER A 295 50.44 11.13 4.34
C SER A 295 51.13 11.83 5.54
N GLU A 296 50.37 11.93 6.64
CA GLU A 296 50.77 11.84 8.08
C GLU A 296 51.58 13.00 8.74
N PRO A 297 51.46 13.26 10.07
CA PRO A 297 51.58 12.24 11.14
C PRO A 297 50.67 12.35 12.40
N THR A 298 50.67 11.22 13.12
CA THR A 298 50.25 10.94 14.51
C THR A 298 51.06 11.74 15.55
N VAL A 299 50.48 12.06 16.74
CA VAL A 299 51.13 12.02 18.08
C VAL A 299 50.13 12.35 19.23
N GLU A 300 50.09 11.40 20.18
CA GLU A 300 49.96 11.41 21.67
C GLU A 300 48.84 12.09 22.49
N LEU A 301 48.45 11.33 23.53
CA LEU A 301 47.58 11.62 24.69
C LEU A 301 48.30 12.44 25.77
N VAL A 302 47.59 13.35 26.45
CA VAL A 302 47.85 13.77 27.85
C VAL A 302 46.54 14.18 28.56
N ASP A 303 46.40 13.76 29.81
CA ASP A 303 45.28 13.95 30.76
C ASP A 303 45.18 15.36 31.42
N GLU A 304 43.93 15.75 31.73
CA GLU A 304 43.40 16.54 32.89
C GLU A 304 44.02 17.91 33.30
N PRO A 305 43.43 18.72 34.24
CA PRO A 305 42.06 18.83 34.80
C PRO A 305 41.46 20.28 34.84
N ILE A 306 40.15 20.38 35.11
CA ILE A 306 39.41 21.36 35.96
C ILE A 306 39.73 22.89 35.88
N LEU A 307 38.74 23.77 35.60
CA LEU A 307 38.09 24.65 36.60
C LEU A 307 36.98 25.57 36.02
N ILE A 308 36.01 25.79 36.90
CA ILE A 308 34.77 26.57 36.82
C ILE A 308 35.07 28.08 36.87
N GLU A 309 34.26 28.91 36.22
CA GLU A 309 33.86 30.17 36.88
C GLU A 309 32.39 30.53 36.62
N ILE A 310 31.68 30.54 37.74
CA ILE A 310 30.33 31.02 37.97
C ILE A 310 30.40 32.54 38.09
N VAL A 311 29.46 33.26 37.48
CA VAL A 311 29.00 34.54 38.04
C VAL A 311 27.49 34.50 38.17
N ALA A 312 27.05 34.68 39.41
CA ALA A 312 25.69 34.61 39.88
C ALA A 312 25.09 36.00 40.08
N ARG A 313 23.78 36.13 39.75
CA ARG A 313 22.72 36.90 40.44
C ARG A 313 22.87 38.45 40.49
N PRO A 314 21.83 39.25 40.88
CA PRO A 314 20.60 38.90 41.61
C PRO A 314 19.25 39.54 41.19
N ASP A 315 18.19 38.81 41.58
CA ASP A 315 16.99 39.20 42.35
C ASP A 315 15.94 40.24 41.93
N ALA A 316 14.74 39.90 42.42
CA ALA A 316 13.54 40.70 42.73
C ALA A 316 12.49 40.83 41.60
N ARG A 317 11.18 40.61 41.79
CA ARG A 317 10.37 40.51 43.02
C ARG A 317 8.97 39.94 42.70
N ASN A 318 8.50 39.07 43.60
CA ASN A 318 7.13 38.79 44.04
C ASN A 318 5.95 39.54 43.40
N GLN A 319 4.85 38.82 43.11
CA GLN A 319 3.65 38.89 43.96
C GLN A 319 2.61 37.80 43.70
N ILE A 320 1.95 37.44 44.80
CA ILE A 320 0.93 36.41 45.03
C ILE A 320 -0.43 37.12 45.17
N GLY A 321 -1.52 36.47 44.76
CA GLY A 321 -2.89 36.75 45.27
C GLY A 321 -3.91 35.75 44.71
N ARG A 322 -4.27 34.68 45.43
CA ARG A 322 -5.44 34.52 46.35
C ARG A 322 -6.82 34.66 45.66
N THR A 323 -7.48 33.53 45.37
CA THR A 323 -8.61 32.87 46.09
C THR A 323 -9.92 33.63 46.18
N ILE A 324 -11.00 33.08 45.58
CA ILE A 324 -12.39 33.15 46.08
C ILE A 324 -13.12 31.82 45.76
N ILE A 325 -13.78 31.24 46.77
CA ILE A 325 -14.80 30.17 46.70
C ILE A 325 -16.13 30.75 47.29
N PRO A 326 -17.26 30.02 47.38
CA PRO A 326 -18.42 29.97 46.46
C PRO A 326 -19.70 30.61 47.04
N GLY A 327 -20.74 30.77 46.22
CA GLY A 327 -22.08 31.20 46.64
C GLY A 327 -23.17 30.21 46.22
N LYS A 328 -23.93 29.74 47.21
CA LYS A 328 -25.03 28.76 47.17
C LYS A 328 -26.34 29.47 47.51
N ASN A 329 -27.46 29.13 46.85
CA ASN A 329 -28.88 29.11 47.33
C ASN A 329 -29.83 29.10 46.12
N SER A 330 -30.66 28.07 45.89
CA SER A 330 -31.97 27.74 46.51
C SER A 330 -33.00 28.87 46.34
N GLY A 331 -34.23 28.69 45.82
CA GLY A 331 -34.99 27.54 45.35
C GLY A 331 -36.47 27.96 45.17
N ALA A 332 -37.25 27.05 44.57
CA ALA A 332 -38.71 26.85 44.72
C ALA A 332 -39.75 27.69 43.92
N GLY A 333 -40.68 26.92 43.31
CA GLY A 333 -42.04 27.30 42.85
C GLY A 333 -42.21 27.15 41.33
N MET A 334 -43.13 26.37 40.75
CA MET A 334 -44.36 25.74 41.25
C MET A 334 -44.86 24.69 40.23
N GLN A 335 -45.39 23.56 40.70
CA GLN A 335 -46.07 22.48 39.96
C GLN A 335 -47.48 22.87 39.49
N ILE A 336 -47.99 22.17 38.45
CA ILE A 336 -49.34 21.53 38.31
C ILE A 336 -49.50 21.14 36.81
N SER A 337 -49.34 19.86 36.42
CA SER A 337 -50.34 18.75 36.29
C SER A 337 -50.70 18.51 34.81
N GLN A 338 -50.13 17.49 34.15
CA GLN A 338 -50.53 16.07 34.05
C GLN A 338 -51.47 15.75 32.88
N THR A 339 -50.93 15.07 31.87
CA THR A 339 -51.58 13.95 31.16
C THR A 339 -50.52 12.92 30.77
N ASN A 340 -50.71 11.68 31.24
CA ASN A 340 -49.89 10.49 30.98
C ASN A 340 -50.32 9.77 29.68
N LEU A 341 -49.44 8.86 29.23
CA LEU A 341 -49.59 7.78 28.23
C LEU A 341 -49.19 8.22 26.80
N THR A 342 -48.27 7.59 26.04
CA THR A 342 -47.62 6.26 26.11
C THR A 342 -46.43 6.22 25.13
N THR A 343 -45.41 5.43 25.49
CA THR A 343 -44.48 4.65 24.62
C THR A 343 -43.51 5.34 23.65
N ASN A 344 -42.23 5.06 23.93
CA ASN A 344 -41.07 4.93 23.02
C ASN A 344 -40.50 6.21 22.41
N ALA A 345 -39.76 6.97 23.23
CA ALA A 345 -38.75 7.93 22.79
C ALA A 345 -37.37 7.44 23.29
N TRP A 346 -36.81 6.43 22.63
CA TRP A 346 -35.41 5.98 22.75
C TRP A 346 -34.76 5.99 21.35
N ASP A 347 -35.00 7.05 20.58
CA ASP A 347 -34.47 7.23 19.21
C ASP A 347 -33.58 8.46 19.05
N ASP A 348 -32.99 8.95 20.14
CA ASP A 348 -31.90 9.95 20.08
C ASP A 348 -30.59 9.30 20.50
N ALA A 349 -30.21 8.24 19.79
CA ALA A 349 -28.80 7.88 19.70
C ALA A 349 -28.11 9.03 18.97
N ALA A 350 -27.31 9.80 19.70
CA ALA A 350 -26.39 10.79 19.17
C ALA A 350 -25.45 10.12 18.16
N LYS A 351 -25.94 10.01 16.91
CA LYS A 351 -25.12 9.79 15.73
C LYS A 351 -24.14 10.96 15.65
N PHE A 352 -23.01 10.75 14.99
CA PHE A 352 -21.98 11.74 14.62
C PHE A 352 -22.53 12.91 13.76
N SER A 353 -23.59 13.57 14.22
CA SER A 353 -24.33 14.63 13.57
C SER A 353 -23.58 15.95 13.78
N THR A 354 -22.43 16.02 13.14
CA THR A 354 -21.95 17.27 12.57
C THR A 354 -21.76 17.16 11.05
N SER A 355 -21.88 15.96 10.47
CA SER A 355 -21.81 15.77 9.03
C SER A 355 -23.17 15.82 8.35
N GLN A 356 -23.23 16.48 7.18
CA GLN A 356 -24.41 16.44 6.30
C GLN A 356 -24.85 14.99 5.99
N TRP A 357 -23.91 14.03 6.07
CA TRP A 357 -24.12 12.59 5.92
C TRP A 357 -24.64 11.92 7.19
N THR A 358 -25.67 11.09 7.05
CA THR A 358 -26.22 10.24 8.11
C THR A 358 -25.78 8.79 7.92
N GLN A 359 -25.24 8.16 8.97
CA GLN A 359 -24.95 6.73 8.93
C GLN A 359 -26.25 5.93 8.96
N SER A 360 -26.40 5.01 8.01
CA SER A 360 -27.51 4.07 7.96
C SER A 360 -27.38 3.07 9.12
N THR A 361 -28.51 2.55 9.60
CA THR A 361 -28.59 1.36 10.49
C THR A 361 -28.17 0.06 9.78
N GLY A 362 -27.57 0.19 8.59
CA GLY A 362 -27.27 -0.81 7.58
C GLY A 362 -26.54 -2.05 8.07
N PRO A 363 -26.26 -3.02 7.18
CA PRO A 363 -26.14 -4.40 7.57
C PRO A 363 -25.12 -4.59 8.67
N LYS A 364 -25.46 -5.49 9.59
CA LYS A 364 -24.78 -5.58 10.87
C LYS A 364 -23.46 -6.31 10.72
N GLY A 365 -22.47 -5.90 11.51
CA GLY A 365 -21.13 -6.48 11.48
C GLY A 365 -20.03 -5.43 11.41
N GLY A 366 -18.82 -5.88 11.05
CA GLY A 366 -17.62 -5.04 11.06
C GLY A 366 -16.38 -5.82 11.47
N VAL A 367 -15.21 -5.30 11.09
CA VAL A 367 -13.94 -5.87 11.53
C VAL A 367 -13.79 -5.64 13.03
N VAL A 368 -13.57 -6.71 13.77
CA VAL A 368 -13.32 -6.66 15.21
C VAL A 368 -11.84 -6.76 15.50
N TYR A 369 -11.33 -5.75 16.21
CA TYR A 369 -9.91 -5.62 16.56
C TYR A 369 -9.58 -6.25 17.92
N ASP A 370 -10.49 -6.16 18.89
CA ASP A 370 -10.32 -6.77 20.21
C ASP A 370 -11.70 -7.20 20.76
N ILE A 371 -11.72 -8.25 21.59
CA ILE A 371 -12.87 -8.65 22.39
C ILE A 371 -12.38 -9.01 23.78
N PHE A 372 -13.05 -8.47 24.80
CA PHE A 372 -12.62 -8.51 26.19
C PHE A 372 -13.79 -8.82 27.11
N LYS A 373 -13.55 -9.66 28.12
CA LYS A 373 -14.51 -9.97 29.19
C LYS A 373 -14.01 -9.34 30.48
N ALA A 374 -14.78 -8.42 31.06
CA ALA A 374 -14.50 -7.82 32.36
C ALA A 374 -14.79 -8.78 33.52
N ALA A 375 -14.29 -8.48 34.72
CA ALA A 375 -14.44 -9.35 35.88
C ALA A 375 -15.90 -9.59 36.31
N ASP A 376 -16.79 -8.63 36.04
CA ASP A 376 -18.24 -8.74 36.26
C ASP A 376 -18.96 -9.63 35.23
N GLY A 377 -18.26 -10.10 34.20
CA GLY A 377 -18.79 -10.89 33.10
C GLY A 377 -19.27 -10.08 31.90
N THR A 378 -19.25 -8.75 31.97
CA THR A 378 -19.62 -7.88 30.85
C THR A 378 -18.62 -8.01 29.71
N ILE A 379 -19.11 -8.07 28.47
CA ILE A 379 -18.27 -8.23 27.28
C ILE A 379 -18.19 -6.91 26.52
N TYR A 380 -16.98 -6.55 26.14
CA TYR A 380 -16.65 -5.38 25.34
C TYR A 380 -15.95 -5.80 24.06
N THR A 381 -16.12 -5.03 22.99
CA THR A 381 -15.40 -5.25 21.75
C THR A 381 -15.01 -3.95 21.10
N ALA A 382 -13.82 -3.90 20.49
CA ALA A 382 -13.35 -2.78 19.72
C ALA A 382 -13.46 -3.06 18.22
N THR A 383 -14.04 -2.12 17.49
CA THR A 383 -14.15 -2.12 16.03
C THR A 383 -13.59 -0.82 15.47
N LYS A 384 -13.63 -0.65 14.14
CA LYS A 384 -13.28 0.63 13.51
C LYS A 384 -14.35 1.72 13.67
N THR A 385 -15.60 1.35 13.95
CA THR A 385 -16.68 2.31 14.21
C THR A 385 -16.77 2.72 15.68
N GLY A 386 -16.07 2.01 16.55
CA GLY A 386 -16.00 2.29 17.98
C GLY A 386 -15.96 1.02 18.82
N LEU A 387 -16.09 1.22 20.12
CA LEU A 387 -16.22 0.26 21.20
C LEU A 387 -17.70 -0.06 21.46
N TYR A 388 -18.01 -1.34 21.56
CA TYR A 388 -19.34 -1.82 21.87
C TYR A 388 -19.32 -2.58 23.19
N ARG A 389 -20.42 -2.47 23.93
CA ARG A 389 -20.72 -3.28 25.12
C ARG A 389 -21.88 -4.22 24.82
N LEU A 390 -21.77 -5.47 25.26
CA LEU A 390 -22.86 -6.43 25.16
C LEU A 390 -23.87 -6.20 26.30
N THR A 391 -25.13 -5.99 25.93
CA THR A 391 -26.24 -5.85 26.89
C THR A 391 -26.72 -7.21 27.41
N PRO A 392 -27.41 -7.25 28.56
CA PRO A 392 -28.07 -8.46 29.06
C PRO A 392 -29.06 -9.09 28.07
N HIS A 393 -29.61 -8.30 27.14
CA HIS A 393 -30.50 -8.75 26.07
C HIS A 393 -29.75 -9.25 24.81
N ALA A 394 -28.46 -9.60 24.95
CA ALA A 394 -27.65 -10.17 23.88
C ALA A 394 -27.54 -9.29 22.62
N THR A 395 -27.51 -7.97 22.81
CA THR A 395 -27.36 -6.97 21.75
C THR A 395 -26.19 -6.04 22.06
N TRP A 396 -25.35 -5.76 21.06
CA TRP A 396 -24.23 -4.83 21.15
C TRP A 396 -24.74 -3.40 21.11
N VAL A 397 -24.23 -2.55 22.00
CA VAL A 397 -24.52 -1.12 22.05
C VAL A 397 -23.20 -0.36 21.95
N LEU A 398 -23.14 0.62 21.07
CA LEU A 398 -22.00 1.53 20.95
C LEU A 398 -21.92 2.36 22.24
N ILE A 399 -20.79 2.30 22.94
CA ILE A 399 -20.58 2.98 24.23
C ILE A 399 -19.65 4.19 24.14
N ASN A 400 -19.01 4.41 23.00
CA ASN A 400 -18.17 5.57 22.76
C ASN A 400 -18.55 6.22 21.42
N THR A 401 -18.82 7.51 21.45
CA THR A 401 -18.95 8.29 20.22
C THR A 401 -17.62 8.94 19.83
N ASP A 402 -16.73 9.24 20.78
CA ASP A 402 -15.64 10.19 20.48
C ASP A 402 -14.23 9.59 20.44
N ILE A 403 -14.05 8.29 20.73
CA ILE A 403 -12.72 7.67 20.70
C ILE A 403 -12.33 7.33 19.26
N PRO A 404 -11.27 7.94 18.68
CA PRO A 404 -10.80 7.57 17.36
C PRO A 404 -10.17 6.18 17.43
N THR A 405 -10.93 5.15 17.07
CA THR A 405 -10.41 3.81 16.85
C THR A 405 -9.64 3.82 15.53
N GLY A 406 -8.32 3.99 15.62
CA GLY A 406 -7.42 4.00 14.46
C GLY A 406 -7.37 2.66 13.70
N GLN A 407 -6.45 2.51 12.75
CA GLN A 407 -6.35 1.29 11.91
C GLN A 407 -5.70 0.07 12.59
N HIS A 408 -5.56 0.07 13.91
CA HIS A 408 -4.74 -0.90 14.64
C HIS A 408 -5.51 -1.56 15.78
N ARG A 409 -4.94 -2.62 16.37
CA ARG A 409 -5.54 -3.34 17.50
C ARG A 409 -5.80 -2.36 18.64
N VAL A 410 -7.03 -2.26 19.12
CA VAL A 410 -7.39 -1.38 20.25
C VAL A 410 -7.59 -2.27 21.47
N PRO A 411 -6.53 -2.57 22.26
CA PRO A 411 -6.68 -3.41 23.43
C PRO A 411 -7.63 -2.78 24.45
N ILE A 412 -8.52 -3.59 25.01
CA ILE A 412 -9.37 -3.24 26.15
C ILE A 412 -8.92 -4.08 27.33
N THR A 413 -8.79 -3.46 28.50
CA THR A 413 -8.52 -4.17 29.75
C THR A 413 -9.26 -3.51 30.91
N GLU A 414 -9.37 -4.21 32.03
CA GLU A 414 -10.06 -3.74 33.22
C GLU A 414 -9.17 -3.95 34.44
N HIS A 415 -9.19 -2.98 35.34
CA HIS A 415 -8.54 -3.08 36.63
C HIS A 415 -9.36 -2.35 37.70
N GLN A 416 -9.77 -3.08 38.73
CA GLN A 416 -10.54 -2.57 39.87
C GLN A 416 -11.85 -1.86 39.46
N GLY A 417 -12.54 -2.37 38.43
CA GLY A 417 -13.79 -1.82 37.91
C GLY A 417 -13.62 -0.67 36.91
N THR A 418 -12.39 -0.18 36.70
CA THR A 418 -12.08 0.85 35.69
C THR A 418 -11.63 0.18 34.40
N LEU A 419 -12.25 0.56 33.27
CA LEU A 419 -11.84 0.13 31.94
C LEU A 419 -10.70 1.02 31.44
N TYR A 420 -9.74 0.42 30.73
CA TYR A 420 -8.64 1.12 30.09
C TYR A 420 -8.54 0.69 28.63
N THR A 421 -8.27 1.66 27.77
CA THR A 421 -8.04 1.41 26.35
C THR A 421 -7.07 2.45 25.78
N VAL A 422 -6.76 2.32 24.49
CA VAL A 422 -5.85 3.21 23.77
C VAL A 422 -6.51 3.71 22.49
N SER A 423 -6.40 5.01 22.23
CA SER A 423 -6.77 5.60 20.95
C SER A 423 -5.58 5.58 19.98
N ALA A 424 -5.70 6.31 18.87
CA ALA A 424 -4.57 6.56 17.98
C ALA A 424 -3.35 7.14 18.72
N ASP A 425 -3.54 8.03 19.70
CA ASP A 425 -2.44 8.81 20.29
C ASP A 425 -2.45 8.86 21.83
N GLU A 426 -3.50 8.37 22.46
CA GLU A 426 -3.72 8.53 23.91
C GLU A 426 -4.09 7.21 24.60
N VAL A 427 -3.91 7.19 25.92
CA VAL A 427 -4.50 6.18 26.81
C VAL A 427 -5.71 6.78 27.50
N LEU A 428 -6.79 6.02 27.56
CA LEU A 428 -8.09 6.44 28.05
C LEU A 428 -8.54 5.51 29.17
N ALA A 429 -9.28 6.06 30.13
CA ALA A 429 -9.92 5.30 31.20
C ALA A 429 -11.41 5.64 31.32
N SER A 430 -12.21 4.67 31.75
CA SER A 430 -13.64 4.82 32.02
C SER A 430 -14.01 4.16 33.35
N GLU A 431 -14.69 4.91 34.20
CA GLU A 431 -15.16 4.47 35.53
C GLU A 431 -16.65 4.07 35.54
N ASP A 432 -17.33 4.22 34.40
CA ASP A 432 -18.78 4.06 34.24
C ASP A 432 -19.12 3.01 33.16
N SER A 433 -18.34 1.94 33.08
CA SER A 433 -18.56 0.83 32.14
C SER A 433 -18.58 1.27 30.67
N GLY A 434 -17.76 2.27 30.35
CA GLY A 434 -17.49 2.74 29.01
C GLY A 434 -18.37 3.88 28.52
N GLU A 435 -19.29 4.41 29.34
CA GLU A 435 -20.19 5.51 28.94
C GLU A 435 -19.42 6.84 28.75
N THR A 436 -18.43 7.10 29.60
CA THR A 436 -17.55 8.26 29.46
C THR A 436 -16.08 7.85 29.56
N TRP A 437 -15.23 8.55 28.80
CA TRP A 437 -13.80 8.27 28.70
C TRP A 437 -12.99 9.51 29.05
N LYS A 438 -12.03 9.34 29.95
CA LYS A 438 -11.08 10.36 30.36
C LYS A 438 -9.70 10.05 29.80
N THR A 439 -9.08 11.02 29.15
CA THR A 439 -7.67 10.94 28.74
C THR A 439 -6.76 10.91 29.96
N LEU A 440 -5.94 9.87 30.02
CA LEU A 440 -4.89 9.71 31.02
C LEU A 440 -3.58 10.35 30.58
N GLY A 441 -3.22 10.25 29.30
CA GLY A 441 -1.98 10.83 28.78
C GLY A 441 -1.67 10.34 27.37
N GLN A 442 -0.65 10.92 26.76
CA GLN A 442 -0.19 10.49 25.43
C GLN A 442 0.51 9.14 25.51
N ARG A 443 0.29 8.30 24.51
CA ARG A 443 0.95 7.00 24.39
C ARG A 443 2.15 7.07 23.44
N PRO A 444 3.16 6.19 23.60
CA PRO A 444 4.20 6.01 22.60
C PRO A 444 3.61 5.58 21.25
N GLU A 445 4.08 6.20 20.18
CA GLU A 445 3.64 5.91 18.81
C GLU A 445 3.99 4.46 18.42
N GLY A 446 3.07 3.76 17.75
CA GLY A 446 3.31 2.45 17.17
C GLY A 446 2.07 1.56 17.17
N VAL A 447 2.20 0.40 16.52
CA VAL A 447 1.15 -0.63 16.47
C VAL A 447 1.10 -1.37 17.79
N THR A 448 -0.05 -1.30 18.44
CA THR A 448 -0.35 -1.91 19.73
C THR A 448 -0.56 -3.41 19.60
N SER A 449 0.07 -4.17 20.50
CA SER A 449 -0.10 -5.62 20.63
C SER A 449 -0.87 -6.01 21.89
N GLY A 450 -0.89 -5.15 22.92
CA GLY A 450 -1.65 -5.36 24.15
C GLY A 450 -1.45 -4.23 25.17
N LEU A 451 -2.37 -4.14 26.12
CA LEU A 451 -2.34 -3.22 27.25
C LEU A 451 -2.59 -4.03 28.53
N ILE A 452 -1.78 -3.81 29.56
CA ILE A 452 -1.95 -4.43 30.88
C ILE A 452 -1.91 -3.33 31.94
N VAL A 453 -2.79 -3.44 32.93
CA VAL A 453 -2.83 -2.57 34.10
C VAL A 453 -2.67 -3.41 35.36
N THR A 454 -1.73 -3.02 36.23
CA THR A 454 -1.48 -3.69 37.51
C THR A 454 -1.43 -2.68 38.65
N GLU A 455 -1.43 -3.16 39.90
CA GLU A 455 -1.25 -2.31 41.07
C GLU A 455 0.22 -1.84 41.21
N ALA A 456 0.40 -0.63 41.74
CA ALA A 456 1.71 -0.11 42.11
C ALA A 456 2.20 -0.76 43.42
N SER A 457 3.38 -1.37 43.38
CA SER A 457 4.00 -2.03 44.54
C SER A 457 4.54 -1.05 45.60
N GLU A 458 4.73 0.23 45.25
CA GLU A 458 5.22 1.27 46.15
C GLU A 458 4.35 2.53 46.07
N LYS A 459 3.68 2.92 47.17
CA LYS A 459 2.82 4.11 47.28
C LYS A 459 3.63 5.41 47.37
N HIS A 460 4.62 5.61 46.50
CA HIS A 460 5.51 6.77 46.56
C HIS A 460 4.93 8.03 45.92
N ASN A 461 3.85 7.93 45.13
CA ASN A 461 3.11 9.07 44.61
C ASN A 461 1.64 9.04 45.09
N LEU A 462 1.22 10.10 45.76
CA LEU A 462 -0.12 10.30 46.33
C LEU A 462 -1.26 10.43 45.28
N GLN A 463 -1.02 10.12 43.99
CA GLN A 463 -1.97 10.39 42.91
C GLN A 463 -2.24 9.22 41.93
N ALA A 464 -1.46 8.13 41.90
CA ALA A 464 -1.77 6.99 41.03
C ALA A 464 -1.38 5.64 41.67
N ASN A 465 -2.37 4.77 41.90
CA ASN A 465 -2.17 3.43 42.47
C ASN A 465 -1.93 2.34 41.40
N ILE A 466 -1.76 2.73 40.12
CA ILE A 466 -1.69 1.80 38.99
C ILE A 466 -0.36 1.93 38.22
N VAL A 467 0.03 0.84 37.57
CA VAL A 467 1.14 0.76 36.62
C VAL A 467 0.60 0.26 35.29
N LEU A 468 0.89 0.99 34.22
CA LEU A 468 0.47 0.64 32.87
C LEU A 468 1.63 0.01 32.11
N TYR A 469 1.34 -1.05 31.35
CA TYR A 469 2.27 -1.67 30.42
C TYR A 469 1.66 -1.71 29.03
N LEU A 470 2.29 -1.00 28.09
CA LEU A 470 1.85 -0.94 26.70
C LEU A 470 2.84 -1.71 25.82
N ALA A 471 2.35 -2.78 25.20
CA ALA A 471 3.14 -3.57 24.27
C ALA A 471 2.93 -3.05 22.85
N LEU A 472 4.04 -2.73 22.17
CA LEU A 472 4.07 -2.30 20.78
C LEU A 472 4.82 -3.32 19.93
N GLN A 473 4.21 -3.71 18.80
CA GLN A 473 4.63 -4.85 18.00
C GLN A 473 6.12 -4.81 17.62
N GLU A 474 6.64 -3.68 17.17
CA GLU A 474 8.04 -3.53 16.70
C GLU A 474 8.91 -2.66 17.64
N LYS A 475 8.34 -2.11 18.71
CA LYS A 475 9.08 -1.23 19.66
C LYS A 475 9.30 -1.86 21.04
N GLY A 476 8.71 -3.02 21.31
CA GLY A 476 8.82 -3.70 22.59
C GLY A 476 7.76 -3.22 23.58
N ILE A 477 8.09 -3.22 24.87
CA ILE A 477 7.12 -2.94 25.94
C ILE A 477 7.52 -1.66 26.65
N PHE A 478 6.55 -0.77 26.86
CA PHE A 478 6.69 0.47 27.60
C PHE A 478 5.95 0.35 28.94
N ARG A 479 6.51 0.96 29.98
CA ARG A 479 5.95 1.01 31.32
C ARG A 479 5.70 2.46 31.74
N SER A 480 4.54 2.72 32.33
CA SER A 480 4.24 3.98 33.01
C SER A 480 3.88 3.70 34.47
N THR A 481 4.47 4.46 35.39
CA THR A 481 4.22 4.39 36.84
C THR A 481 3.45 5.60 37.36
N ASP A 482 3.01 6.48 36.46
CA ASP A 482 2.30 7.73 36.73
C ASP A 482 0.98 7.78 35.94
N ALA A 483 0.34 6.61 35.80
CA ALA A 483 -0.94 6.43 35.11
C ALA A 483 -0.97 6.98 33.67
N GLY A 484 0.10 6.79 32.91
CA GLY A 484 0.14 7.06 31.46
C GLY A 484 0.66 8.45 31.09
N GLN A 485 1.11 9.25 32.06
CA GLN A 485 1.70 10.58 31.81
C GLN A 485 3.10 10.47 31.20
N GLN A 486 3.91 9.54 31.68
CA GLN A 486 5.24 9.28 31.14
C GLN A 486 5.48 7.79 30.92
N TRP A 487 6.26 7.47 29.88
CA TRP A 487 6.55 6.11 29.46
C TRP A 487 8.05 5.86 29.41
N MET A 488 8.46 4.78 30.06
CA MET A 488 9.83 4.27 30.02
C MET A 488 9.89 2.97 29.23
N LEU A 489 10.92 2.80 28.42
CA LEU A 489 11.14 1.57 27.68
C LEU A 489 11.56 0.44 28.62
N LEU A 490 10.84 -0.68 28.59
CA LEU A 490 11.07 -1.87 29.43
C LEU A 490 11.47 -3.06 28.55
N ASN A 491 12.61 -2.97 27.86
CA ASN A 491 13.11 -4.01 26.95
C ASN A 491 14.35 -4.75 27.46
N ASN A 492 14.86 -4.43 28.65
CA ASN A 492 16.05 -5.11 29.20
C ASN A 492 15.79 -6.61 29.36
N GLY A 493 16.60 -7.44 28.69
CA GLY A 493 16.44 -8.89 28.64
C GLY A 493 15.42 -9.41 27.61
N LEU A 494 14.66 -8.52 26.96
CA LEU A 494 13.68 -8.87 25.93
C LEU A 494 14.38 -8.94 24.56
N ALA A 495 14.94 -10.11 24.22
CA ALA A 495 15.74 -10.25 22.99
C ALA A 495 14.91 -10.32 21.70
N GLY A 496 13.58 -10.48 21.80
CA GLY A 496 12.67 -10.52 20.65
C GLY A 496 12.53 -9.16 19.98
N LYS A 497 12.60 -9.12 18.65
CA LYS A 497 12.38 -7.88 17.88
C LYS A 497 10.90 -7.54 17.74
N ARG A 498 10.02 -8.56 17.86
CA ARG A 498 8.58 -8.40 17.74
C ARG A 498 7.84 -8.96 18.93
N VAL A 499 6.92 -8.17 19.48
CA VAL A 499 6.00 -8.57 20.56
C VAL A 499 4.65 -8.88 19.95
N TYR A 500 4.23 -10.14 20.02
CA TYR A 500 2.96 -10.60 19.46
C TYR A 500 1.81 -10.56 20.46
N THR A 501 2.10 -10.88 21.72
CA THR A 501 1.09 -10.95 22.78
C THR A 501 1.72 -10.70 24.15
N VAL A 502 0.91 -10.21 25.08
CA VAL A 502 1.27 -10.02 26.49
C VAL A 502 0.13 -10.49 27.37
N ALA A 503 0.46 -10.98 28.56
CA ALA A 503 -0.51 -11.36 29.57
C ALA A 503 0.04 -11.09 30.97
N ALA A 504 -0.86 -11.00 31.94
CA ALA A 504 -0.53 -10.91 33.35
C ALA A 504 -1.22 -12.03 34.11
N ILE A 505 -0.51 -12.58 35.09
CA ILE A 505 -1.13 -13.41 36.14
C ILE A 505 -0.77 -12.75 37.46
N GLN A 506 -1.79 -12.29 38.20
CA GLN A 506 -1.62 -11.47 39.39
C GLN A 506 -0.78 -10.22 39.07
N ASN A 507 0.46 -10.13 39.55
CA ASN A 507 1.39 -9.04 39.27
C ASN A 507 2.63 -9.47 38.45
N THR A 508 2.59 -10.69 37.87
CA THR A 508 3.68 -11.22 37.04
C THR A 508 3.33 -11.06 35.56
N LEU A 509 4.23 -10.42 34.81
CA LEU A 509 4.04 -10.15 33.39
C LEU A 509 4.74 -11.18 32.51
N PHE A 510 4.07 -11.53 31.41
CA PHE A 510 4.55 -12.44 30.39
C PHE A 510 4.45 -11.78 29.01
N ALA A 511 5.47 -12.00 28.17
CA ALA A 511 5.53 -11.48 26.82
C ALA A 511 5.88 -12.59 25.82
N GLY A 512 4.99 -12.80 24.86
CA GLY A 512 5.22 -13.66 23.71
C GLY A 512 5.86 -12.87 22.56
N THR A 513 7.05 -13.30 22.13
CA THR A 513 7.80 -12.63 21.07
C THR A 513 8.11 -13.57 19.92
N ASN A 514 8.73 -13.04 18.86
CA ASN A 514 9.28 -13.85 17.78
C ASN A 514 10.50 -14.72 18.15
N ARG A 515 11.05 -14.56 19.36
CA ARG A 515 12.18 -15.36 19.87
C ARG A 515 11.83 -16.29 21.04
N GLY A 516 10.58 -16.26 21.49
CA GLY A 516 10.09 -17.11 22.59
C GLY A 516 9.28 -16.33 23.61
N LEU A 517 9.00 -17.02 24.72
CA LEU A 517 8.25 -16.50 25.86
C LEU A 517 9.20 -15.90 26.90
N TYR A 518 8.82 -14.74 27.44
CA TYR A 518 9.57 -14.05 28.47
C TYR A 518 8.68 -13.78 29.68
N ARG A 519 9.26 -13.80 30.87
CA ARG A 519 8.64 -13.40 32.13
C ARG A 519 9.40 -12.24 32.74
N LEU A 520 8.71 -11.21 33.20
CA LEU A 520 9.35 -10.10 33.89
C LEU A 520 9.73 -10.54 35.32
N SER A 521 11.00 -10.35 35.69
CA SER A 521 11.52 -10.61 37.03
C SER A 521 12.19 -9.35 37.57
N SER A 522 11.59 -8.76 38.61
CA SER A 522 11.96 -7.46 39.19
C SER A 522 11.89 -6.30 38.17
N SER A 523 12.89 -6.20 37.30
CA SER A 523 13.02 -5.16 36.27
C SER A 523 13.57 -5.66 34.94
N ASN A 524 13.88 -6.96 34.82
CA ASN A 524 14.45 -7.55 33.62
C ASN A 524 13.60 -8.70 33.11
N TRP A 525 13.46 -8.79 31.79
CA TRP A 525 12.83 -9.92 31.14
C TRP A 525 13.75 -11.13 31.16
N GLN A 526 13.23 -12.25 31.64
CA GLN A 526 13.91 -13.55 31.62
C GLN A 526 13.22 -14.43 30.59
N GLN A 527 13.99 -14.96 29.64
CA GLN A 527 13.47 -15.91 28.68
C GLN A 527 13.14 -17.22 29.39
N LEU A 528 11.91 -17.70 29.23
CA LEU A 528 11.50 -18.99 29.75
C LEU A 528 11.94 -20.10 28.79
N LEU A 529 12.50 -21.17 29.34
CA LEU A 529 12.91 -22.36 28.57
C LEU A 529 11.66 -23.17 28.22
N THR A 530 11.02 -22.79 27.13
CA THR A 530 10.08 -23.69 26.44
C THR A 530 10.92 -24.74 25.72
N HIS A 531 10.55 -26.02 25.79
CA HIS A 531 11.30 -27.13 25.14
C HIS A 531 11.42 -27.03 23.60
N THR A 532 10.97 -25.92 23.02
CA THR A 532 11.08 -25.58 21.60
C THR A 532 11.41 -24.11 21.40
N SER A 533 12.09 -23.81 20.29
CA SER A 533 12.34 -22.44 19.82
C SER A 533 11.29 -22.05 18.77
N GLY A 534 10.71 -20.86 18.89
CA GLY A 534 9.67 -20.38 17.99
C GLY A 534 9.06 -19.05 18.41
N ALA A 535 8.19 -18.52 17.56
CA ALA A 535 7.38 -17.35 17.86
C ALA A 535 6.18 -17.74 18.72
N VAL A 536 5.91 -16.95 19.74
CA VAL A 536 4.75 -17.13 20.62
C VAL A 536 3.62 -16.24 20.13
N TYR A 537 2.58 -16.84 19.53
CA TYR A 537 1.43 -16.10 18.98
C TYR A 537 0.23 -16.06 19.92
N ALA A 538 0.09 -17.08 20.77
CA ALA A 538 -0.97 -17.16 21.77
C ALA A 538 -0.40 -17.27 23.17
N LEU A 539 -1.01 -16.50 24.06
CA LEU A 539 -0.71 -16.46 25.48
C LEU A 539 -2.02 -16.23 26.20
N THR A 540 -2.55 -17.28 26.80
CA THR A 540 -3.87 -17.28 27.42
C THR A 540 -3.75 -17.66 28.87
N VAL A 541 -4.38 -16.86 29.72
CA VAL A 541 -4.42 -17.04 31.17
C VAL A 541 -5.83 -17.42 31.56
N GLU A 542 -5.96 -18.51 32.31
CA GLU A 542 -7.21 -18.91 32.95
C GLU A 542 -6.90 -19.27 34.40
N GLU A 543 -7.41 -18.47 35.34
CA GLU A 543 -7.02 -18.51 36.76
C GLU A 543 -5.48 -18.42 36.92
N ASN A 544 -4.84 -19.47 37.42
CA ASN A 544 -3.38 -19.57 37.57
C ASN A 544 -2.71 -20.43 36.47
N ASN A 545 -3.47 -20.81 35.43
CA ASN A 545 -2.98 -21.63 34.32
C ASN A 545 -2.54 -20.76 33.15
N LEU A 546 -1.40 -21.10 32.56
CA LEU A 546 -0.85 -20.45 31.39
C LEU A 546 -0.85 -21.41 30.20
N TYR A 547 -1.49 -21.01 29.11
CA TYR A 547 -1.50 -21.74 27.85
C TYR A 547 -0.76 -20.96 26.77
N VAL A 548 0.14 -21.62 26.06
CA VAL A 548 1.07 -20.97 25.12
C VAL A 548 1.06 -21.70 23.80
N GLY A 549 0.76 -20.96 22.72
CA GLY A 549 0.84 -21.44 21.35
C GLY A 549 2.15 -20.99 20.68
N ILE A 550 2.99 -21.96 20.32
CA ILE A 550 4.30 -21.72 19.68
C ILE A 550 4.25 -22.22 18.23
N ALA A 551 4.69 -21.36 17.31
CA ALA A 551 4.80 -21.68 15.89
C ALA A 551 6.08 -21.06 15.29
N PRO A 552 6.56 -21.54 14.14
CA PRO A 552 7.62 -20.85 13.41
C PRO A 552 7.26 -19.38 13.13
N ASP A 553 8.25 -18.50 13.16
CA ASP A 553 8.07 -17.09 12.79
C ASP A 553 7.82 -16.99 11.27
N ILE A 554 6.54 -16.86 10.91
CA ILE A 554 6.05 -16.77 9.53
C ILE A 554 6.01 -15.32 9.01
N VAL A 555 6.23 -14.33 9.89
CA VAL A 555 6.35 -12.93 9.49
C VAL A 555 7.74 -12.73 8.86
N LEU A 556 7.78 -12.69 7.53
CA LEU A 556 9.01 -12.41 6.77
C LEU A 556 9.70 -11.14 7.32
N PRO A 557 11.04 -11.12 7.46
CA PRO A 557 11.76 -9.86 7.66
C PRO A 557 11.43 -8.91 6.51
N GLU A 558 11.27 -7.61 6.77
CA GLU A 558 11.08 -6.60 5.72
C GLU A 558 12.26 -6.55 4.72
N THR A 559 13.38 -7.17 5.05
CA THR A 559 14.45 -7.47 4.11
C THR A 559 14.14 -8.78 3.37
N GLY A 560 13.71 -8.70 2.11
CA GLY A 560 13.37 -9.82 1.22
C GLY A 560 14.51 -10.80 0.86
N LYS A 561 15.42 -11.12 1.79
CA LYS A 561 16.43 -12.17 1.65
C LYS A 561 15.99 -13.38 2.49
N SER A 562 15.22 -14.28 1.89
CA SER A 562 15.14 -15.66 2.38
C SER A 562 16.52 -16.29 2.24
N ASN A 563 17.18 -16.60 3.35
CA ASN A 563 18.42 -17.36 3.34
C ASN A 563 18.11 -18.81 2.90
N PRO A 564 18.60 -19.31 1.74
CA PRO A 564 18.22 -20.62 1.20
C PRO A 564 18.74 -21.81 2.03
N SER A 565 19.59 -21.55 3.03
CA SER A 565 20.20 -22.56 3.90
C SER A 565 19.46 -22.79 5.21
N VAL A 566 18.29 -22.16 5.43
CA VAL A 566 17.43 -22.47 6.58
C VAL A 566 16.45 -23.56 6.18
N PRO A 567 16.40 -24.71 6.87
CA PRO A 567 15.48 -25.78 6.54
C PRO A 567 14.04 -25.27 6.55
N ASN A 568 13.28 -25.76 5.59
CA ASN A 568 11.90 -25.47 5.24
C ASN A 568 11.02 -25.10 6.47
N ARG A 569 10.89 -23.80 6.78
CA ARG A 569 10.08 -23.28 7.93
C ARG A 569 8.60 -23.71 7.88
N LYS A 570 8.14 -24.19 6.71
CA LYS A 570 6.79 -24.73 6.47
C LYS A 570 6.48 -26.00 7.26
N TYR A 571 7.48 -26.67 7.84
CA TYR A 571 7.33 -27.96 8.53
C TYR A 571 7.78 -27.95 10.00
N ALA A 572 8.05 -26.79 10.60
CA ALA A 572 8.37 -26.78 12.03
C ALA A 572 7.09 -27.12 12.84
N PRO A 573 7.15 -28.10 13.76
CA PRO A 573 6.00 -28.55 14.51
C PRO A 573 5.46 -27.39 15.36
N LYS A 574 4.17 -27.15 15.21
CA LYS A 574 3.39 -26.22 16.00
C LYS A 574 3.02 -26.89 17.31
N LYS A 575 3.22 -26.21 18.42
CA LYS A 575 3.06 -26.81 19.74
C LYS A 575 2.25 -25.94 20.67
N ILE A 576 1.51 -26.62 21.54
CA ILE A 576 0.74 -25.98 22.61
C ILE A 576 1.28 -26.49 23.93
N PHE A 577 1.61 -25.56 24.81
CA PHE A 577 2.12 -25.86 26.15
C PHE A 577 1.18 -25.32 27.21
N HIS A 578 1.11 -26.05 28.33
CA HIS A 578 0.41 -25.67 29.54
C HIS A 578 1.39 -25.60 30.71
N SER A 579 1.24 -24.58 31.55
CA SER A 579 1.93 -24.45 32.83
C SER A 579 0.90 -24.13 33.92
N ALA A 580 1.04 -24.79 35.07
CA ALA A 580 0.22 -24.55 36.27
C ALA A 580 1.02 -23.84 37.39
N ASP A 581 2.26 -23.43 37.11
CA ASP A 581 3.23 -22.92 38.08
C ASP A 581 3.93 -21.65 37.59
N PHE A 582 3.16 -20.77 36.94
CA PHE A 582 3.64 -19.46 36.45
C PHE A 582 4.85 -19.56 35.50
N GLY A 583 4.87 -20.60 34.68
CA GLY A 583 5.88 -20.87 33.67
C GLY A 583 7.18 -21.50 34.21
N ALA A 584 7.17 -22.07 35.42
CA ALA A 584 8.33 -22.77 35.97
C ALA A 584 8.51 -24.17 35.34
N SER A 585 7.41 -24.86 35.03
CA SER A 585 7.39 -26.12 34.29
C SER A 585 6.32 -26.11 33.19
N TRP A 586 6.52 -26.95 32.18
CA TRP A 586 5.71 -26.98 30.97
C TRP A 586 5.31 -28.40 30.59
N THR A 587 4.02 -28.60 30.31
CA THR A 587 3.48 -29.84 29.72
C THR A 587 3.06 -29.56 28.29
N GLU A 588 3.53 -30.35 27.34
CA GLU A 588 3.05 -30.28 25.96
C GLU A 588 1.65 -30.92 25.86
N ILE A 589 0.68 -30.18 25.35
CA ILE A 589 -0.72 -30.60 25.18
C ILE A 589 -1.17 -30.49 23.72
N THR A 590 -0.24 -30.54 22.77
CA THR A 590 -0.51 -30.46 21.34
C THR A 590 -1.45 -31.60 20.89
N PRO A 591 -2.49 -31.36 20.08
CA PRO A 591 -3.30 -32.43 19.48
C PRO A 591 -2.43 -33.40 18.65
N THR A 592 -2.51 -34.71 18.93
CA THR A 592 -1.60 -35.74 18.39
C THR A 592 -2.14 -36.54 17.20
N ASP A 593 -3.32 -36.22 16.66
CA ASP A 593 -3.90 -37.00 15.55
C ASP A 593 -3.15 -36.71 14.23
N GLU A 594 -2.16 -37.56 13.92
CA GLU A 594 -1.18 -37.42 12.83
C GLU A 594 -1.82 -37.33 11.43
N SER A 595 -3.03 -37.85 11.27
CA SER A 595 -3.74 -37.88 9.97
C SER A 595 -4.23 -36.51 9.50
N GLN A 596 -4.32 -35.54 10.41
CA GLN A 596 -4.75 -34.17 10.12
C GLN A 596 -3.79 -33.13 10.69
N ILE A 597 -2.49 -33.45 10.88
CA ILE A 597 -1.48 -32.44 11.24
C ILE A 597 -1.38 -31.44 10.10
N ILE A 598 -2.15 -30.41 10.38
CA ILE A 598 -2.57 -29.29 9.61
C ILE A 598 -1.35 -28.63 8.98
N ASN A 599 -1.41 -28.45 7.67
CA ASN A 599 -0.63 -27.47 6.93
C ASN A 599 -1.11 -26.06 7.38
N LEU A 600 -0.90 -25.70 8.66
CA LEU A 600 -1.30 -24.42 9.21
C LEU A 600 -0.33 -23.39 8.63
N ASP A 601 -0.73 -22.64 7.61
CA ASP A 601 0.02 -21.46 7.15
C ASP A 601 -0.21 -20.24 8.10
N SER A 602 -0.75 -20.46 9.31
CA SER A 602 -1.40 -19.42 10.12
C SER A 602 -1.08 -19.53 11.64
N ALA A 603 -1.02 -18.42 12.39
CA ALA A 603 -0.83 -18.37 13.85
C ALA A 603 -1.86 -19.21 14.64
N ILE A 604 -1.48 -19.73 15.81
CA ILE A 604 -2.38 -20.54 16.67
C ILE A 604 -2.98 -19.61 17.71
N GLN A 605 -4.28 -19.73 17.97
CA GLN A 605 -4.93 -19.11 19.12
C GLN A 605 -5.47 -20.19 20.06
N VAL A 606 -5.33 -19.98 21.37
CA VAL A 606 -5.84 -20.88 22.40
C VAL A 606 -6.79 -20.09 23.29
N VAL A 607 -7.96 -20.62 23.58
CA VAL A 607 -8.93 -20.03 24.52
C VAL A 607 -9.29 -21.09 25.55
N ALA A 608 -9.38 -20.71 26.81
CA ALA A 608 -9.62 -21.62 27.92
C ALA A 608 -10.79 -21.11 28.77
N ALA A 609 -11.61 -22.04 29.27
CA ALA A 609 -12.53 -21.83 30.38
C ALA A 609 -12.61 -23.12 31.18
N GLY A 610 -12.23 -23.08 32.46
CA GLY A 610 -12.16 -24.27 33.30
C GLY A 610 -11.33 -25.40 32.65
N LYS A 611 -11.96 -26.55 32.39
CA LYS A 611 -11.31 -27.69 31.70
C LYS A 611 -11.49 -27.69 30.19
N THR A 612 -12.31 -26.80 29.65
CA THR A 612 -12.54 -26.71 28.22
C THR A 612 -11.51 -25.81 27.56
N LEU A 613 -10.83 -26.33 26.53
CA LEU A 613 -9.90 -25.59 25.70
C LEU A 613 -10.37 -25.60 24.25
N LEU A 614 -10.31 -24.45 23.59
CA LEU A 614 -10.44 -24.33 22.15
C LEU A 614 -9.13 -23.89 21.54
N VAL A 615 -8.74 -24.57 20.47
CA VAL A 615 -7.63 -24.17 19.61
C VAL A 615 -8.22 -23.71 18.30
N LEU A 616 -8.01 -22.44 17.97
CA LEU A 616 -8.53 -21.80 16.78
C LEU A 616 -7.40 -21.57 15.77
N GLY A 617 -7.66 -21.90 14.51
CA GLY A 617 -6.72 -21.88 13.39
C GLY A 617 -7.42 -22.31 12.10
N ILE A 618 -6.67 -22.78 11.09
CA ILE A 618 -7.28 -23.37 9.88
C ILE A 618 -8.11 -24.62 10.22
N ALA A 619 -7.61 -25.42 11.16
CA ALA A 619 -8.38 -26.46 11.82
C ALA A 619 -8.63 -26.08 13.27
N GLU A 620 -9.83 -26.38 13.76
CA GLU A 620 -10.28 -26.08 15.11
C GLU A 620 -10.34 -27.37 15.93
N PHE A 621 -9.90 -27.32 17.19
CA PHE A 621 -9.94 -28.46 18.10
C PHE A 621 -10.54 -28.05 19.44
N ARG A 622 -11.25 -28.99 20.06
CA ARG A 622 -11.77 -28.88 21.42
C ARG A 622 -11.11 -29.91 22.32
N SER A 623 -10.70 -29.48 23.51
CA SER A 623 -10.48 -30.37 24.65
C SER A 623 -11.51 -30.07 25.73
N SER A 624 -12.02 -31.09 26.42
CA SER A 624 -12.90 -30.93 27.58
C SER A 624 -12.26 -31.44 28.88
N ASN A 625 -10.95 -31.69 28.87
CA ASN A 625 -10.20 -32.27 29.98
C ASN A 625 -8.82 -31.64 30.18
N GLY A 626 -8.71 -30.34 29.86
CA GLY A 626 -7.49 -29.56 30.05
C GLY A 626 -6.36 -29.92 29.09
N GLY A 627 -6.69 -30.34 27.86
CA GLY A 627 -5.70 -30.63 26.81
C GLY A 627 -5.16 -32.06 26.81
N LYS A 628 -5.71 -32.97 27.62
CA LYS A 628 -5.29 -34.39 27.64
C LYS A 628 -5.75 -35.14 26.39
N THR A 629 -6.95 -34.85 25.91
CA THR A 629 -7.49 -35.38 24.66
C THR A 629 -8.14 -34.27 23.86
N TRP A 630 -8.12 -34.41 22.54
CA TRP A 630 -8.66 -33.43 21.60
C TRP A 630 -9.69 -34.07 20.68
N THR A 631 -10.72 -33.30 20.37
CA THR A 631 -11.75 -33.62 19.39
C THR A 631 -11.67 -32.58 18.28
N PRO A 632 -11.48 -32.98 17.01
CA PRO A 632 -11.53 -32.05 15.90
C PRO A 632 -12.94 -31.47 15.76
N LEU A 633 -13.01 -30.17 15.53
CA LEU A 633 -14.25 -29.45 15.23
C LEU A 633 -14.36 -29.25 13.72
N ARG A 634 -15.59 -29.17 13.20
CA ARG A 634 -15.80 -28.79 11.80
C ARG A 634 -15.38 -27.32 11.66
N SER A 635 -14.30 -27.07 10.92
CA SER A 635 -13.90 -25.71 10.57
C SER A 635 -15.00 -25.07 9.72
N ASN A 636 -15.50 -23.91 10.16
CA ASN A 636 -16.55 -23.16 9.48
C ASN A 636 -16.02 -21.89 8.80
N ILE A 637 -14.70 -21.76 8.61
CA ILE A 637 -14.06 -20.47 8.30
C ILE A 637 -13.48 -20.41 6.88
N SER A 638 -13.81 -19.27 6.24
CA SER A 638 -13.10 -18.43 5.27
C SER A 638 -11.57 -18.42 5.45
N SER A 639 -10.90 -19.52 5.14
CA SER A 639 -9.50 -19.74 5.49
C SER A 639 -8.51 -19.14 4.49
N HIS A 640 -8.42 -17.81 4.41
CA HIS A 640 -7.30 -17.14 3.73
C HIS A 640 -6.68 -15.96 4.51
N MET A 641 -7.18 -15.62 5.71
CA MET A 641 -6.67 -14.47 6.46
C MET A 641 -6.00 -14.85 7.78
N VAL A 642 -4.87 -14.21 8.04
CA VAL A 642 -3.91 -14.48 9.12
C VAL A 642 -4.61 -14.48 10.50
N PRO A 643 -4.32 -15.42 11.42
CA PRO A 643 -5.00 -15.56 12.70
C PRO A 643 -4.45 -14.48 13.63
N ARG A 644 -5.15 -13.35 13.64
CA ARG A 644 -4.96 -12.26 14.58
C ARG A 644 -6.27 -11.83 15.22
N PHE A 645 -7.38 -12.50 14.90
CA PHE A 645 -8.67 -12.12 15.44
C PHE A 645 -8.79 -12.61 16.89
N PRO A 646 -9.28 -11.76 17.79
CA PRO A 646 -9.38 -12.05 19.21
C PRO A 646 -10.53 -13.04 19.48
N ALA A 647 -10.44 -13.77 20.60
CA ALA A 647 -11.46 -14.72 21.03
C ALA A 647 -11.41 -14.85 22.55
N ILE A 648 -12.57 -15.07 23.16
CA ILE A 648 -12.76 -15.17 24.62
C ILE A 648 -13.73 -16.31 24.96
N ALA A 649 -13.66 -16.77 26.20
CA ALA A 649 -14.63 -17.68 26.78
C ALA A 649 -15.39 -16.96 27.90
N THR A 650 -16.70 -17.19 28.01
CA THR A 650 -17.46 -16.76 29.19
C THR A 650 -17.61 -17.87 30.20
N ASP A 651 -17.74 -19.11 29.73
CA ASP A 651 -17.88 -20.34 30.51
C ASP A 651 -17.40 -21.55 29.67
N GLU A 652 -17.47 -22.76 30.23
CA GLU A 652 -16.98 -23.98 29.57
C GLU A 652 -17.74 -24.37 28.28
N ARG A 653 -18.87 -23.71 27.96
CA ARG A 653 -19.68 -23.95 26.77
C ARG A 653 -19.78 -22.76 25.82
N THR A 654 -19.65 -21.55 26.34
CA THR A 654 -19.90 -20.33 25.60
C THR A 654 -18.60 -19.60 25.25
N PHE A 655 -18.33 -19.48 23.95
CA PHE A 655 -17.15 -18.81 23.42
C PHE A 655 -17.55 -17.82 22.34
N TYR A 656 -16.75 -16.78 22.21
CA TYR A 656 -16.87 -15.76 21.17
C TYR A 656 -15.57 -15.71 20.40
N LYS A 657 -15.66 -15.70 19.07
CA LYS A 657 -14.51 -15.45 18.19
C LYS A 657 -14.84 -14.34 17.22
N ALA A 658 -13.88 -13.46 17.00
CA ALA A 658 -13.97 -12.42 15.99
C ALA A 658 -13.45 -12.91 14.63
N ASP A 659 -13.89 -12.25 13.56
CA ASP A 659 -13.34 -12.37 12.22
C ASP A 659 -13.42 -11.03 11.48
N ALA A 660 -13.20 -11.05 10.16
CA ALA A 660 -13.26 -9.85 9.31
C ALA A 660 -14.70 -9.31 9.10
N PHE A 661 -15.71 -10.07 9.50
CA PHE A 661 -17.13 -9.80 9.24
C PHE A 661 -17.89 -9.49 10.52
N GLY A 662 -17.41 -9.94 11.67
CA GLY A 662 -17.96 -9.59 12.97
C GLY A 662 -17.56 -10.57 14.06
N ILE A 663 -18.54 -10.94 14.88
CA ILE A 663 -18.37 -11.87 16.00
C ILE A 663 -19.25 -13.08 15.73
N SER A 664 -18.68 -14.26 15.96
CA SER A 664 -19.42 -15.52 16.02
C SER A 664 -19.46 -16.03 17.46
N ARG A 665 -20.60 -16.59 17.85
CA ARG A 665 -20.82 -17.19 19.17
C ARG A 665 -21.11 -18.69 19.05
N THR A 666 -20.53 -19.46 19.96
CA THR A 666 -20.91 -20.85 20.22
C THR A 666 -21.46 -20.96 21.65
N THR A 667 -22.40 -21.87 21.86
CA THR A 667 -22.93 -22.24 23.19
C THR A 667 -22.80 -23.74 23.45
N ASP A 668 -22.08 -24.45 22.58
CA ASP A 668 -21.86 -25.90 22.61
C ASP A 668 -20.36 -26.26 22.57
N ALA A 669 -19.54 -25.36 23.10
CA ALA A 669 -18.08 -25.47 23.18
C ALA A 669 -17.43 -25.67 21.79
N GLY A 670 -17.84 -24.87 20.81
CA GLY A 670 -17.24 -24.81 19.47
C GLY A 670 -17.75 -25.88 18.50
N ALA A 671 -18.74 -26.70 18.87
CA ALA A 671 -19.32 -27.67 17.94
C ALA A 671 -20.12 -26.99 16.81
N SER A 672 -20.74 -25.85 17.10
CA SER A 672 -21.38 -24.97 16.12
C SER A 672 -21.13 -23.49 16.44
N TRP A 673 -20.98 -22.68 15.39
CA TRP A 673 -20.74 -21.25 15.48
C TRP A 673 -21.84 -20.50 14.73
N HIS A 674 -22.38 -19.44 15.34
CA HIS A 674 -23.45 -18.63 14.78
C HIS A 674 -23.06 -17.14 14.77
N PRO A 675 -23.39 -16.38 13.72
CA PRO A 675 -23.18 -14.93 13.71
C PRO A 675 -23.85 -14.26 14.91
N PHE A 676 -23.13 -13.33 15.55
CA PHE A 676 -23.52 -12.64 16.77
C PHE A 676 -23.16 -11.16 16.72
N VAL A 677 -23.73 -10.49 15.71
CA VAL A 677 -23.41 -9.09 15.34
C VAL A 677 -24.56 -8.12 15.61
N ASN A 678 -25.60 -8.54 16.35
CA ASN A 678 -26.78 -7.69 16.53
C ASN A 678 -26.43 -6.38 17.26
N GLY A 679 -26.78 -5.24 16.67
CA GLY A 679 -26.45 -3.90 17.19
C GLY A 679 -25.07 -3.37 16.79
N MET A 680 -24.23 -4.19 16.15
CA MET A 680 -22.97 -3.73 15.55
C MET A 680 -23.23 -3.11 14.18
N THR A 681 -22.54 -1.99 13.89
CA THR A 681 -22.61 -1.32 12.59
C THR A 681 -21.21 -1.12 12.00
N GLY A 682 -21.19 -1.00 10.68
CA GLY A 682 -19.99 -0.69 9.92
C GLY A 682 -19.25 -1.87 9.30
N PRO A 683 -19.93 -2.82 8.63
CA PRO A 683 -19.23 -3.78 7.81
C PRO A 683 -18.50 -3.07 6.68
N ARG A 684 -17.52 -3.78 6.12
CA ARG A 684 -16.87 -3.36 4.89
C ARG A 684 -17.86 -3.49 3.73
N ALA A 685 -18.22 -2.37 3.10
CA ALA A 685 -18.96 -2.38 1.85
C ALA A 685 -17.96 -2.57 0.69
N HIS A 686 -17.79 -3.79 0.21
CA HIS A 686 -16.94 -4.06 -0.96
C HIS A 686 -17.59 -3.56 -2.25
N ASP A 687 -18.92 -3.67 -2.32
CA ASP A 687 -19.73 -3.23 -3.45
C ASP A 687 -21.14 -2.92 -2.93
N LEU A 688 -21.75 -1.83 -3.40
CA LEU A 688 -23.11 -1.42 -3.04
C LEU A 688 -23.85 -1.09 -4.31
N ILE A 689 -25.05 -1.66 -4.44
CA ILE A 689 -25.91 -1.48 -5.60
C ILE A 689 -27.32 -1.11 -5.13
N ALA A 690 -27.91 -0.08 -5.75
CA ALA A 690 -29.31 0.26 -5.60
C ALA A 690 -30.12 -0.33 -6.76
N LEU A 691 -31.22 -1.03 -6.48
CA LEU A 691 -32.11 -1.61 -7.49
C LEU A 691 -33.55 -1.58 -7.00
N ASN A 692 -34.47 -0.99 -7.78
CA ASN A 692 -35.91 -0.94 -7.47
C ASN A 692 -36.22 -0.51 -6.02
N ASN A 693 -35.60 0.58 -5.56
CA ASN A 693 -35.69 1.12 -4.19
C ASN A 693 -35.14 0.22 -3.07
N GLY A 694 -34.58 -0.94 -3.40
CA GLY A 694 -33.81 -1.80 -2.51
C GLY A 694 -32.30 -1.64 -2.70
N PHE A 695 -31.55 -2.33 -1.83
CA PHE A 695 -30.10 -2.36 -1.87
C PHE A 695 -29.58 -3.80 -1.88
N TYR A 696 -28.45 -3.99 -2.55
CA TYR A 696 -27.61 -5.17 -2.44
C TYR A 696 -26.23 -4.73 -2.04
N MET A 697 -25.66 -5.34 -0.99
CA MET A 697 -24.32 -5.03 -0.53
C MET A 697 -23.50 -6.28 -0.29
N HIS A 698 -22.30 -6.29 -0.87
CA HIS A 698 -21.31 -7.31 -0.59
C HIS A 698 -20.51 -6.91 0.65
N ILE A 699 -20.67 -7.66 1.73
CA ILE A 699 -19.99 -7.41 3.02
C ILE A 699 -18.78 -8.33 3.23
N GLY A 700 -18.29 -8.95 2.15
CA GLY A 700 -17.13 -9.85 2.15
C GLY A 700 -17.50 -11.31 2.47
N GLY A 701 -18.14 -11.54 3.61
CA GLY A 701 -18.52 -12.89 4.07
C GLY A 701 -19.94 -13.31 3.66
N ASP A 702 -20.73 -12.36 3.17
CA ASP A 702 -22.10 -12.57 2.74
C ASP A 702 -22.48 -11.54 1.67
N LEU A 703 -23.54 -11.83 0.92
CA LEU A 703 -24.26 -10.88 0.08
C LEU A 703 -25.60 -10.59 0.76
N VAL A 704 -25.78 -9.37 1.24
CA VAL A 704 -27.00 -8.96 1.95
C VAL A 704 -27.86 -8.07 1.05
N GLN A 705 -29.17 -8.17 1.24
CA GLN A 705 -30.17 -7.37 0.54
C GLN A 705 -31.07 -6.63 1.52
N SER A 706 -31.57 -5.48 1.09
CA SER A 706 -32.61 -4.71 1.75
C SER A 706 -33.68 -4.34 0.75
N THR A 707 -34.94 -4.48 1.14
CA THR A 707 -36.12 -4.16 0.30
C THR A 707 -36.90 -2.94 0.80
N ASP A 708 -36.45 -2.33 1.89
CA ASP A 708 -37.10 -1.25 2.62
C ASP A 708 -36.23 0.02 2.69
N GLY A 709 -35.39 0.24 1.67
CA GLY A 709 -34.54 1.43 1.62
C GLY A 709 -33.39 1.42 2.64
N GLY A 710 -32.95 0.24 3.09
CA GLY A 710 -31.78 0.07 3.94
C GLY A 710 -32.10 0.04 5.44
N GLU A 711 -33.37 -0.04 5.84
CA GLU A 711 -33.79 -0.14 7.24
C GLU A 711 -33.51 -1.53 7.81
N THR A 712 -33.88 -2.57 7.06
CA THR A 712 -33.60 -3.97 7.41
C THR A 712 -32.82 -4.70 6.32
N TRP A 713 -32.03 -5.68 6.74
CA TRP A 713 -31.12 -6.43 5.88
C TRP A 713 -31.24 -7.91 6.17
N GLU A 714 -31.31 -8.72 5.12
CA GLU A 714 -31.26 -10.18 5.17
C GLU A 714 -30.24 -10.72 4.14
N SER A 715 -29.76 -11.94 4.32
CA SER A 715 -28.90 -12.60 3.32
C SER A 715 -29.68 -12.82 2.02
N ALA A 716 -29.04 -12.52 0.89
CA ALA A 716 -29.63 -12.69 -0.44
C ALA A 716 -29.88 -14.17 -0.74
N ARG A 717 -31.03 -14.46 -1.35
CA ARG A 717 -31.48 -15.85 -1.59
C ARG A 717 -31.06 -16.32 -2.99
N PHE A 718 -30.26 -17.38 -3.03
CA PHE A 718 -29.87 -18.04 -4.28
C PHE A 718 -30.81 -19.21 -4.57
N ASN A 719 -31.31 -19.30 -5.80
CA ASN A 719 -32.12 -20.42 -6.27
C ASN A 719 -31.25 -21.44 -7.01
N THR A 720 -30.60 -22.33 -6.26
CA THR A 720 -29.81 -23.41 -6.82
C THR A 720 -30.68 -24.66 -6.97
N HIS A 721 -31.27 -24.91 -8.15
CA HIS A 721 -31.87 -26.21 -8.45
C HIS A 721 -30.75 -27.19 -8.87
N GLY A 722 -30.39 -28.13 -7.99
CA GLY A 722 -29.29 -29.10 -8.19
C GLY A 722 -28.39 -29.22 -6.94
N PRO A 723 -27.33 -30.05 -6.94
CA PRO A 723 -26.35 -30.03 -5.86
C PRO A 723 -25.80 -28.61 -5.78
N THR A 724 -26.19 -27.90 -4.73
CA THR A 724 -25.73 -26.56 -4.38
C THR A 724 -24.23 -26.49 -4.62
N PRO A 725 -23.69 -25.58 -5.46
CA PRO A 725 -22.36 -25.09 -5.15
C PRO A 725 -22.46 -24.65 -3.70
N GLN A 726 -21.68 -25.27 -2.81
CA GLN A 726 -21.67 -24.85 -1.42
C GLN A 726 -21.35 -23.35 -1.47
N LEU A 727 -22.36 -22.52 -1.13
CA LEU A 727 -22.25 -21.09 -0.92
C LEU A 727 -21.44 -20.93 0.37
N ASP A 728 -20.18 -21.35 0.27
CA ASP A 728 -19.18 -21.30 1.30
C ASP A 728 -18.52 -19.92 1.25
N THR A 729 -17.63 -19.69 2.18
CA THR A 729 -16.90 -18.44 2.30
C THR A 729 -16.05 -18.09 1.08
N ASP A 730 -15.57 -19.07 0.31
CA ASP A 730 -14.77 -18.81 -0.88
C ASP A 730 -15.62 -18.25 -2.02
N PHE A 731 -16.91 -18.61 -2.05
CA PHE A 731 -17.88 -18.00 -2.96
C PHE A 731 -17.99 -16.49 -2.73
N TYR A 732 -18.15 -16.07 -1.48
CA TYR A 732 -18.35 -14.67 -1.12
C TYR A 732 -17.06 -13.85 -1.18
N ALA A 733 -15.88 -14.45 -0.98
CA ALA A 733 -14.61 -13.72 -0.96
C ALA A 733 -14.28 -12.98 -2.28
N ASN A 734 -14.81 -13.44 -3.42
CA ASN A 734 -14.53 -12.90 -4.76
C ASN A 734 -15.80 -12.52 -5.51
N LEU A 735 -16.77 -11.98 -4.80
CA LEU A 735 -18.06 -11.63 -5.32
C LEU A 735 -18.02 -10.20 -5.87
N LYS A 736 -18.56 -9.99 -7.06
CA LYS A 736 -18.73 -8.67 -7.70
C LYS A 736 -20.17 -8.47 -8.11
N LEU A 737 -20.68 -7.26 -7.90
CA LEU A 737 -22.03 -6.87 -8.28
C LEU A 737 -21.98 -5.94 -9.50
N THR A 738 -22.99 -6.01 -10.37
CA THR A 738 -23.17 -5.03 -11.43
C THR A 738 -24.64 -4.97 -11.85
N ILE A 739 -25.12 -3.80 -12.26
CA ILE A 739 -26.44 -3.64 -12.87
C ILE A 739 -26.29 -3.39 -14.36
N VAL A 740 -27.10 -4.12 -15.14
CA VAL A 740 -27.31 -3.86 -16.56
C VAL A 740 -28.79 -4.04 -16.85
N ASP A 741 -29.39 -3.09 -17.58
CA ASP A 741 -30.81 -3.13 -17.99
C ASP A 741 -31.78 -3.42 -16.83
N ASN A 742 -31.59 -2.72 -15.70
CA ASN A 742 -32.36 -2.88 -14.46
C ASN A 742 -32.37 -4.32 -13.90
N ARG A 743 -31.29 -5.08 -14.13
CA ARG A 743 -31.06 -6.41 -13.57
C ARG A 743 -29.72 -6.46 -12.86
N LEU A 744 -29.72 -6.99 -11.65
CA LEU A 744 -28.50 -7.26 -10.91
C LEU A 744 -27.88 -8.57 -11.40
N TYR A 745 -26.58 -8.51 -11.67
CA TYR A 745 -25.72 -9.65 -11.91
C TYR A 745 -24.75 -9.80 -10.75
N VAL A 746 -24.63 -11.02 -10.27
CA VAL A 746 -23.72 -11.42 -9.19
C VAL A 746 -22.72 -12.40 -9.76
N ILE A 747 -21.45 -12.06 -9.70
CA ILE A 747 -20.38 -12.87 -10.29
C ILE A 747 -19.44 -13.30 -9.18
N SER A 748 -19.29 -14.61 -8.99
CA SER A 748 -18.31 -15.19 -8.08
C SER A 748 -17.25 -15.95 -8.87
N ILE A 749 -15.99 -15.88 -8.44
CA ILE A 749 -14.87 -16.57 -9.07
C ILE A 749 -14.24 -17.52 -8.07
N ARG A 750 -14.31 -18.83 -8.36
CA ARG A 750 -13.62 -19.87 -7.60
C ARG A 750 -12.61 -20.57 -8.49
N GLU A 751 -11.32 -20.48 -8.16
CA GLU A 751 -10.25 -21.17 -8.90
C GLU A 751 -10.34 -21.02 -10.44
N ASN A 752 -10.66 -19.81 -10.92
CA ASN A 752 -10.84 -19.46 -12.34
C ASN A 752 -12.08 -20.05 -13.02
N LYS A 753 -13.03 -20.52 -12.22
CA LYS A 753 -14.36 -20.96 -12.63
C LYS A 753 -15.39 -19.89 -12.25
N PRO A 754 -15.77 -19.00 -13.18
CA PRO A 754 -16.76 -17.98 -12.88
C PRO A 754 -18.15 -18.61 -12.76
N SER A 755 -18.84 -18.31 -11.66
CA SER A 755 -20.27 -18.57 -11.48
C SER A 755 -21.01 -17.25 -11.56
N ILE A 756 -21.97 -17.16 -12.48
CA ILE A 756 -22.74 -15.95 -12.73
C ILE A 756 -24.19 -16.21 -12.35
N PHE A 757 -24.76 -15.29 -11.57
CA PHE A 757 -26.17 -15.27 -11.20
C PHE A 757 -26.78 -13.96 -11.65
N ARG A 758 -28.10 -13.97 -11.85
CA ARG A 758 -28.89 -12.78 -12.13
C ARG A 758 -30.14 -12.77 -11.28
N THR A 759 -30.71 -11.59 -11.03
CA THR A 759 -32.03 -11.51 -10.40
C THR A 759 -33.10 -12.22 -11.21
N SER A 760 -34.03 -12.87 -10.50
CA SER A 760 -35.26 -13.43 -11.06
C SER A 760 -36.13 -12.33 -11.67
N VAL A 761 -37.09 -12.70 -12.51
CA VAL A 761 -38.07 -11.75 -13.05
C VAL A 761 -38.86 -11.08 -11.92
N ALA A 762 -39.13 -11.81 -10.84
CA ALA A 762 -39.79 -11.29 -9.64
C ALA A 762 -38.86 -10.44 -8.75
N GLY A 763 -37.54 -10.45 -9.00
CA GLY A 763 -36.55 -9.72 -8.20
C GLY A 763 -36.25 -10.33 -6.83
N ASP A 764 -36.87 -11.46 -6.48
CA ASP A 764 -36.84 -12.05 -5.13
C ASP A 764 -35.67 -13.03 -4.89
N LYS A 765 -35.03 -13.51 -5.97
CA LYS A 765 -34.00 -14.57 -5.92
C LYS A 765 -32.93 -14.35 -6.96
N LEU A 766 -31.73 -14.84 -6.68
CA LEU A 766 -30.63 -14.95 -7.63
C LEU A 766 -30.63 -16.31 -8.32
N ILE A 767 -30.75 -16.34 -9.64
CA ILE A 767 -30.82 -17.55 -10.47
C ILE A 767 -29.51 -17.70 -11.24
N PRO A 768 -28.89 -18.90 -11.27
CA PRO A 768 -27.66 -19.13 -12.02
C PRO A 768 -27.86 -18.98 -13.53
N ILE A 769 -26.84 -18.46 -14.21
CA ILE A 769 -26.69 -18.55 -15.66
C ILE A 769 -25.92 -19.83 -15.96
N HIS A 770 -26.54 -20.74 -16.71
CA HIS A 770 -25.93 -22.03 -17.04
C HIS A 770 -24.96 -21.93 -18.22
N GLY A 771 -24.00 -22.84 -18.27
CA GLY A 771 -23.06 -22.98 -19.39
C GLY A 771 -21.96 -21.93 -19.44
N VAL A 772 -21.64 -21.28 -18.32
CA VAL A 772 -20.47 -20.37 -18.23
C VAL A 772 -19.20 -21.21 -18.37
N PRO A 773 -18.33 -20.95 -19.37
CA PRO A 773 -17.10 -21.71 -19.56
C PRO A 773 -16.06 -21.37 -18.50
N ASP A 774 -15.28 -22.36 -18.09
CA ASP A 774 -14.11 -22.18 -17.22
C ASP A 774 -12.97 -21.52 -18.00
N PHE A 775 -12.14 -20.71 -17.33
CA PHE A 775 -10.84 -20.33 -17.88
C PHE A 775 -9.86 -21.47 -17.64
N GLU A 776 -9.05 -21.84 -18.65
CA GLU A 776 -8.07 -22.93 -18.50
C GLU A 776 -7.15 -22.69 -17.29
N ALA A 777 -7.18 -23.64 -16.34
CA ALA A 777 -6.22 -23.73 -15.27
C ALA A 777 -4.91 -24.33 -15.83
N GLU A 778 -3.76 -23.77 -15.48
CA GLU A 778 -2.48 -24.47 -15.74
C GLU A 778 -2.52 -25.82 -15.02
N ALA A 779 -2.22 -26.91 -15.74
CA ALA A 779 -1.99 -28.20 -15.12
C ALA A 779 -0.92 -28.05 -14.02
N PRO A 780 -1.13 -28.62 -12.81
CA PRO A 780 -0.09 -28.59 -11.80
C PRO A 780 1.17 -29.22 -12.38
N PRO A 781 2.36 -28.61 -12.21
CA PRO A 781 3.59 -29.22 -12.69
C PRO A 781 3.74 -30.62 -12.06
N ASP A 782 4.03 -31.63 -12.88
CA ASP A 782 4.26 -33.00 -12.43
C ASP A 782 5.24 -33.04 -11.25
N ASN A 783 4.84 -33.75 -10.20
CA ASN A 783 5.45 -33.77 -8.87
C ASN A 783 6.96 -34.05 -8.85
N ASN A 784 7.68 -33.26 -8.04
CA ASN A 784 8.68 -33.69 -7.02
C ASN A 784 9.61 -32.55 -6.53
N SER A 785 9.31 -31.30 -6.86
CA SER A 785 10.09 -30.14 -6.40
C SER A 785 9.23 -29.21 -5.55
N THR A 786 9.54 -29.10 -4.25
CA THR A 786 8.92 -28.17 -3.31
C THR A 786 9.00 -26.71 -3.80
N SER A 787 10.01 -26.40 -4.62
CA SER A 787 10.18 -25.09 -5.28
C SER A 787 9.17 -24.84 -6.40
N ALA A 788 8.75 -25.88 -7.14
CA ALA A 788 7.73 -25.76 -8.18
C ALA A 788 6.33 -25.53 -7.59
N HIS A 789 6.03 -26.16 -6.44
CA HIS A 789 4.77 -25.94 -5.72
C HIS A 789 4.68 -24.54 -5.12
N LEU A 790 5.77 -24.00 -4.57
CA LEU A 790 5.84 -22.61 -4.08
C LEU A 790 5.78 -21.57 -5.22
N LEU A 791 6.47 -21.81 -6.34
CA LEU A 791 6.34 -20.98 -7.55
C LEU A 791 4.93 -21.03 -8.14
N HIS A 792 4.25 -22.17 -8.08
CA HIS A 792 2.87 -22.33 -8.51
C HIS A 792 1.89 -21.56 -7.59
N LEU A 793 2.09 -21.61 -6.26
CA LEU A 793 1.30 -20.83 -5.29
C LEU A 793 1.54 -19.31 -5.40
N LEU A 794 2.78 -18.89 -5.70
CA LEU A 794 3.12 -17.49 -5.95
C LEU A 794 2.57 -17.00 -7.31
N ARG A 795 2.56 -17.87 -8.34
CA ARG A 795 1.92 -17.62 -9.64
C ARG A 795 0.40 -17.60 -9.60
N LYS A 796 -0.25 -18.19 -8.58
CA LYS A 796 -1.72 -18.14 -8.39
C LYS A 796 -2.26 -16.70 -8.31
N LYS A 797 -1.41 -15.71 -8.01
CA LYS A 797 -1.76 -14.28 -8.07
C LYS A 797 -1.90 -13.72 -9.50
N ASP A 798 -1.16 -14.26 -10.48
CA ASP A 798 -1.15 -13.80 -11.88
C ASP A 798 -2.24 -14.48 -12.74
N THR A 799 -3.02 -15.39 -12.16
CA THR A 799 -3.99 -16.20 -12.89
C THR A 799 -5.42 -16.00 -12.40
N LYS A 800 -5.75 -14.94 -11.65
CA LYS A 800 -7.12 -14.71 -11.19
C LYS A 800 -7.88 -13.82 -12.16
N ILE A 801 -9.20 -14.02 -12.29
CA ILE A 801 -10.05 -13.05 -12.98
C ILE A 801 -10.16 -11.79 -12.11
N GLU A 802 -9.83 -10.63 -12.66
CA GLU A 802 -9.55 -9.42 -11.88
C GLU A 802 -10.74 -8.46 -11.84
N ALA A 803 -11.59 -8.46 -12.87
CA ALA A 803 -12.82 -7.70 -12.90
C ALA A 803 -13.77 -8.26 -13.95
N PHE A 804 -15.06 -8.10 -13.69
CA PHE A 804 -16.14 -8.32 -14.64
C PHE A 804 -16.89 -7.04 -14.94
N ALA A 805 -17.39 -6.95 -16.17
CA ALA A 805 -18.40 -5.96 -16.57
C ALA A 805 -19.35 -6.62 -17.59
N VAL A 806 -20.56 -6.09 -17.69
CA VAL A 806 -21.60 -6.64 -18.56
C VAL A 806 -22.17 -5.50 -19.40
N GLY A 807 -22.46 -5.74 -20.66
CA GLY A 807 -23.13 -4.77 -21.53
C GLY A 807 -23.58 -5.42 -22.84
N GLY A 808 -24.78 -5.06 -23.32
CA GLY A 808 -25.33 -5.64 -24.56
C GLY A 808 -25.48 -7.16 -24.54
N GLY A 809 -25.66 -7.77 -23.36
CA GLY A 809 -25.71 -9.22 -23.18
C GLY A 809 -24.35 -9.94 -23.26
N ILE A 810 -23.24 -9.18 -23.32
CA ILE A 810 -21.86 -9.67 -23.35
C ILE A 810 -21.22 -9.49 -21.98
N PHE A 811 -20.53 -10.53 -21.51
CA PHE A 811 -19.74 -10.51 -20.31
C PHE A 811 -18.29 -10.27 -20.68
N TYR A 812 -17.63 -9.34 -20.00
CA TYR A 812 -16.22 -9.04 -20.15
C TYR A 812 -15.47 -9.43 -18.88
N ALA A 813 -14.31 -10.06 -19.04
CA ALA A 813 -13.48 -10.53 -17.94
C ALA A 813 -12.03 -10.12 -18.16
N LYS A 814 -11.40 -9.50 -17.16
CA LYS A 814 -9.95 -9.27 -17.14
C LYS A 814 -9.24 -10.51 -16.63
N TYR A 815 -8.39 -11.12 -17.44
CA TYR A 815 -7.67 -12.35 -17.08
C TYR A 815 -6.28 -12.35 -17.71
N ARG A 816 -5.23 -12.63 -16.91
CA ARG A 816 -3.83 -12.70 -17.37
C ARG A 816 -3.38 -11.48 -18.18
N GLN A 817 -3.69 -10.29 -17.68
CA GLN A 817 -3.37 -9.01 -18.34
C GLN A 817 -4.03 -8.81 -19.72
N ARG A 818 -5.12 -9.52 -20.00
CA ARG A 818 -5.91 -9.42 -21.23
C ARG A 818 -7.39 -9.25 -20.91
N LEU A 819 -8.13 -8.75 -21.89
CA LEU A 819 -9.59 -8.64 -21.81
C LEU A 819 -10.25 -9.73 -22.66
N PHE A 820 -11.09 -10.54 -22.04
CA PHE A 820 -11.90 -11.57 -22.68
C PHE A 820 -13.37 -11.16 -22.72
N LYS A 821 -14.11 -11.69 -23.70
CA LYS A 821 -15.56 -11.53 -23.82
C LYS A 821 -16.27 -12.87 -23.98
N TRP A 822 -17.49 -12.97 -23.49
CA TRP A 822 -18.33 -14.16 -23.62
C TRP A 822 -19.81 -13.78 -23.73
N ARG A 823 -20.55 -14.52 -24.56
CA ARG A 823 -22.01 -14.41 -24.68
C ARG A 823 -22.64 -15.73 -24.21
N PRO A 824 -23.73 -15.70 -23.43
CA PRO A 824 -24.46 -16.91 -23.06
C PRO A 824 -24.79 -17.78 -24.27
N GLY A 825 -24.45 -19.07 -24.19
CA GLY A 825 -24.58 -20.03 -25.29
C GLY A 825 -23.29 -20.30 -26.07
N ASN A 826 -22.29 -19.43 -25.98
CA ASN A 826 -20.97 -19.70 -26.56
C ASN A 826 -20.18 -20.70 -25.69
N PRO A 827 -19.43 -21.64 -26.30
CA PRO A 827 -18.73 -22.69 -25.56
C PRO A 827 -17.46 -22.21 -24.85
N GLU A 828 -16.91 -21.05 -25.24
CA GLU A 828 -15.63 -20.54 -24.74
C GLU A 828 -15.60 -19.00 -24.65
N TRP A 829 -14.68 -18.49 -23.83
CA TRP A 829 -14.35 -17.06 -23.77
C TRP A 829 -13.47 -16.67 -24.97
N THR A 830 -13.77 -15.54 -25.60
CA THR A 830 -13.01 -15.01 -26.73
C THR A 830 -12.05 -13.91 -26.27
N ASP A 831 -10.77 -14.01 -26.61
CA ASP A 831 -9.78 -12.94 -26.37
C ASP A 831 -10.06 -11.75 -27.30
N THR A 832 -10.18 -10.54 -26.74
CA THR A 832 -10.40 -9.30 -27.51
C THR A 832 -9.14 -8.76 -28.17
N GLY A 833 -7.97 -9.38 -27.92
CA GLY A 833 -6.67 -8.96 -28.42
C GLY A 833 -6.05 -7.79 -27.65
N LEU A 834 -6.78 -7.17 -26.71
CA LEU A 834 -6.27 -6.05 -25.92
C LEU A 834 -5.41 -6.55 -24.74
N VAL A 835 -4.13 -6.19 -24.76
CA VAL A 835 -3.12 -6.58 -23.75
C VAL A 835 -2.76 -5.44 -22.79
N GLY A 836 -2.14 -5.79 -21.65
CA GLY A 836 -1.75 -4.83 -20.62
C GLY A 836 -2.96 -4.33 -19.81
N ILE A 837 -3.89 -5.24 -19.54
CA ILE A 837 -5.13 -4.99 -18.79
C ILE A 837 -4.95 -5.43 -17.36
N TYR A 838 -4.69 -4.49 -16.47
CA TYR A 838 -4.40 -4.75 -15.07
C TYR A 838 -5.66 -4.60 -14.20
N PRO A 839 -5.62 -5.01 -12.92
CA PRO A 839 -6.75 -4.82 -12.01
C PRO A 839 -7.20 -3.36 -11.98
N GLU A 840 -6.27 -2.40 -11.99
CA GLU A 840 -6.55 -0.96 -11.93
C GLU A 840 -7.03 -0.36 -13.27
N SER A 841 -7.11 -1.14 -14.36
CA SER A 841 -7.65 -0.63 -15.62
C SER A 841 -9.13 -0.25 -15.48
N ALA A 842 -9.52 0.96 -15.84
CA ALA A 842 -10.92 1.36 -15.86
C ALA A 842 -11.62 0.84 -17.13
N LEU A 843 -12.88 0.45 -17.01
CA LEU A 843 -13.69 -0.14 -18.09
C LEU A 843 -15.11 0.43 -18.04
N ALA A 844 -15.62 0.89 -19.18
CA ALA A 844 -17.02 1.27 -19.35
C ALA A 844 -17.58 0.64 -20.63
N ILE A 845 -18.83 0.18 -20.57
CA ILE A 845 -19.49 -0.54 -21.66
C ILE A 845 -20.90 0.01 -21.84
N SER A 846 -21.29 0.28 -23.09
CA SER A 846 -22.66 0.59 -23.47
C SER A 846 -22.93 0.06 -24.87
N GLY A 847 -23.88 -0.89 -24.99
CA GLY A 847 -24.14 -1.60 -26.23
C GLY A 847 -22.87 -2.29 -26.77
N GLU A 848 -22.48 -1.94 -28.00
CA GLU A 848 -21.26 -2.44 -28.65
C GLU A 848 -20.02 -1.58 -28.36
N THR A 849 -20.19 -0.43 -27.68
CA THR A 849 -19.09 0.48 -27.38
C THR A 849 -18.40 0.10 -26.08
N VAL A 850 -17.07 -0.03 -26.13
CA VAL A 850 -16.23 -0.37 -24.98
C VAL A 850 -15.08 0.64 -24.86
N TYR A 851 -14.93 1.24 -23.68
CA TYR A 851 -13.77 2.08 -23.34
C TYR A 851 -12.90 1.41 -22.30
N VAL A 852 -11.58 1.48 -22.49
CA VAL A 852 -10.58 0.92 -21.57
C VAL A 852 -9.49 1.93 -21.28
N GLY A 853 -9.40 2.37 -20.02
CA GLY A 853 -8.30 3.19 -19.51
C GLY A 853 -7.24 2.32 -18.85
N LYS A 854 -5.99 2.40 -19.32
CA LYS A 854 -4.86 1.63 -18.76
C LYS A 854 -4.10 2.45 -17.70
N PRO A 855 -3.41 1.79 -16.74
CA PRO A 855 -2.64 2.48 -15.69
C PRO A 855 -1.48 3.34 -16.20
N ASN A 856 -1.10 3.20 -17.48
CA ASN A 856 -0.08 4.02 -18.14
C ASN A 856 -0.65 5.26 -18.83
N GLY A 857 -1.89 5.66 -18.51
CA GLY A 857 -2.53 6.86 -19.05
C GLY A 857 -3.14 6.70 -20.45
N LYS A 858 -3.08 5.50 -21.05
CA LYS A 858 -3.66 5.28 -22.38
C LYS A 858 -5.15 4.95 -22.33
N LEU A 859 -5.91 5.55 -23.25
CA LEU A 859 -7.34 5.29 -23.44
C LEU A 859 -7.59 4.60 -24.78
N PHE A 860 -8.27 3.46 -24.73
CA PHE A 860 -8.67 2.67 -25.89
C PHE A 860 -10.19 2.66 -26.03
N GLN A 861 -10.66 2.64 -27.28
CA GLN A 861 -12.07 2.54 -27.63
C GLN A 861 -12.26 1.39 -28.61
N SER A 862 -13.35 0.65 -28.44
CA SER A 862 -13.91 -0.27 -29.43
C SER A 862 -15.36 0.11 -29.68
N LEU A 863 -15.80 0.00 -30.94
CA LEU A 863 -17.17 0.24 -31.38
C LEU A 863 -17.87 -1.05 -31.85
N ASP A 864 -17.20 -2.19 -31.72
CA ASP A 864 -17.61 -3.50 -32.24
C ASP A 864 -17.48 -4.58 -31.14
N SER A 865 -17.89 -4.23 -29.91
CA SER A 865 -17.89 -5.13 -28.76
C SER A 865 -16.50 -5.72 -28.41
N GLY A 866 -15.42 -5.02 -28.74
CA GLY A 866 -14.04 -5.44 -28.47
C GLY A 866 -13.42 -6.33 -29.55
N ASP A 867 -13.96 -6.35 -30.77
CA ASP A 867 -13.32 -7.05 -31.90
C ASP A 867 -12.16 -6.25 -32.51
N SER A 868 -12.24 -4.92 -32.46
CA SER A 868 -11.17 -4.01 -32.85
C SER A 868 -11.01 -2.85 -31.86
N TRP A 869 -9.79 -2.31 -31.78
CA TRP A 869 -9.42 -1.28 -30.80
C TRP A 869 -8.70 -0.10 -31.45
N LYS A 870 -9.12 1.11 -31.08
CA LYS A 870 -8.49 2.38 -31.45
C LYS A 870 -7.84 2.99 -30.20
N ASP A 871 -6.56 3.33 -30.25
CA ASP A 871 -5.91 4.17 -29.24
C ASP A 871 -6.35 5.62 -29.47
N ILE A 872 -7.16 6.15 -28.55
CA ILE A 872 -7.72 7.51 -28.61
C ILE A 872 -7.04 8.45 -27.62
N THR A 873 -5.90 8.07 -27.05
CA THR A 873 -5.20 8.85 -26.01
C THR A 873 -4.87 10.27 -26.49
N SER A 874 -4.53 10.45 -27.77
CA SER A 874 -4.21 11.76 -28.35
C SER A 874 -5.41 12.72 -28.43
N THR A 875 -6.64 12.22 -28.29
CA THR A 875 -7.85 13.05 -28.27
C THR A 875 -8.10 13.70 -26.91
N LEU A 876 -7.41 13.22 -25.86
CA LEU A 876 -7.57 13.76 -24.51
C LEU A 876 -6.97 15.17 -24.42
N PRO A 877 -7.69 16.14 -23.84
CA PRO A 877 -7.25 17.53 -23.74
C PRO A 877 -6.20 17.72 -22.65
N ILE A 878 -6.02 16.71 -21.79
CA ILE A 878 -5.10 16.70 -20.66
C ILE A 878 -4.38 15.35 -20.62
N SER A 879 -3.13 15.36 -20.16
CA SER A 879 -2.41 14.12 -19.85
C SER A 879 -2.96 13.51 -18.58
N VAL A 880 -3.46 12.27 -18.70
CA VAL A 880 -4.04 11.50 -17.61
C VAL A 880 -3.02 10.46 -17.17
N ALA A 881 -2.74 10.37 -15.87
CA ALA A 881 -1.90 9.30 -15.32
C ALA A 881 -2.77 8.13 -14.85
N HIS A 882 -3.94 8.44 -14.26
CA HIS A 882 -4.83 7.44 -13.69
C HIS A 882 -6.28 7.69 -14.06
N PHE A 883 -6.92 6.65 -14.59
CA PHE A 883 -8.37 6.61 -14.77
C PHE A 883 -8.99 6.00 -13.52
N LYS A 884 -9.81 6.77 -12.80
CA LYS A 884 -10.40 6.35 -11.52
C LYS A 884 -11.68 5.54 -11.74
N GLU A 885 -12.61 6.09 -12.52
CA GLU A 885 -13.87 5.44 -12.87
C GLU A 885 -14.37 5.95 -14.22
N MET A 886 -15.16 5.14 -14.93
CA MET A 886 -15.80 5.48 -16.19
C MET A 886 -17.25 5.01 -16.17
N THR A 887 -18.18 5.84 -16.61
CA THR A 887 -19.59 5.48 -16.68
C THR A 887 -20.30 6.15 -17.85
N PHE A 888 -21.37 5.53 -18.34
CA PHE A 888 -22.22 6.09 -19.39
C PHE A 888 -23.43 6.80 -18.79
N THR A 889 -23.82 7.91 -19.42
CA THR A 889 -24.98 8.73 -19.06
C THR A 889 -25.74 9.02 -20.35
N ASP A 890 -26.83 8.30 -20.60
CA ASP A 890 -27.50 8.21 -21.91
C ASP A 890 -26.49 7.94 -23.05
N SER A 891 -26.13 8.97 -23.83
CA SER A 891 -25.25 8.92 -24.99
C SER A 891 -23.84 9.44 -24.73
N LYS A 892 -23.50 9.79 -23.48
CA LYS A 892 -22.21 10.39 -23.11
C LYS A 892 -21.39 9.45 -22.24
N ILE A 893 -20.07 9.49 -22.42
CA ILE A 893 -19.10 8.83 -21.57
C ILE A 893 -18.50 9.87 -20.61
N CYS A 894 -18.59 9.58 -19.32
CA CYS A 894 -17.98 10.35 -18.24
C CYS A 894 -16.79 9.58 -17.68
N ILE A 895 -15.63 10.23 -17.58
CA ILE A 895 -14.38 9.63 -17.12
C ILE A 895 -13.80 10.46 -15.97
N ALA A 896 -13.69 9.86 -14.80
CA ALA A 896 -12.97 10.41 -13.67
C ALA A 896 -11.47 10.10 -13.78
N THR A 897 -10.63 11.11 -13.54
CA THR A 897 -9.17 11.01 -13.65
C THR A 897 -8.46 11.65 -12.46
N ASP A 898 -7.14 11.48 -12.37
CA ASP A 898 -6.29 12.20 -11.42
C ASP A 898 -6.23 13.73 -11.62
N LYS A 899 -6.77 14.24 -12.73
CA LYS A 899 -6.76 15.66 -13.11
C LYS A 899 -8.15 16.30 -13.20
N GLY A 900 -9.20 15.54 -12.95
CA GLY A 900 -10.58 15.99 -13.04
C GLY A 900 -11.46 15.05 -13.87
N VAL A 901 -12.66 15.51 -14.22
CA VAL A 901 -13.63 14.71 -14.97
C VAL A 901 -13.68 15.15 -16.43
N LEU A 902 -13.65 14.17 -17.34
CA LEU A 902 -13.78 14.35 -18.78
C LEU A 902 -15.13 13.82 -19.25
N ILE A 903 -15.81 14.55 -20.13
CA ILE A 903 -17.03 14.10 -20.79
C ILE A 903 -16.86 14.11 -22.31
N SER A 904 -17.42 13.11 -22.99
CA SER A 904 -17.50 13.07 -24.45
C SER A 904 -18.78 12.38 -24.92
N GLU A 905 -19.24 12.72 -26.12
CA GLU A 905 -20.36 12.04 -26.80
C GLU A 905 -19.89 10.86 -27.65
N ASN A 906 -18.68 10.93 -28.19
CA ASN A 906 -18.19 9.96 -29.18
C ASN A 906 -16.74 9.49 -28.93
N GLY A 907 -16.06 10.04 -27.93
CA GLY A 907 -14.66 9.78 -27.61
C GLY A 907 -13.66 10.53 -28.50
N GLU A 908 -14.11 11.42 -29.39
CA GLU A 908 -13.24 12.24 -30.24
C GLU A 908 -13.05 13.64 -29.69
N TYR A 909 -14.12 14.22 -29.14
CA TYR A 909 -14.11 15.54 -28.53
C TYR A 909 -14.40 15.44 -27.05
N TRP A 910 -13.45 15.86 -26.24
CA TRP A 910 -13.51 15.77 -24.78
C TRP A 910 -13.57 17.16 -24.17
N ARG A 911 -14.43 17.32 -23.18
CA ARG A 911 -14.52 18.54 -22.38
C ARG A 911 -14.17 18.22 -20.93
N VAL A 912 -13.32 19.06 -20.34
CA VAL A 912 -13.02 19.02 -18.90
C VAL A 912 -14.19 19.66 -18.15
N ILE A 913 -14.81 18.92 -17.24
CA ILE A 913 -15.84 19.43 -16.35
C ILE A 913 -15.17 20.21 -15.22
N THR A 914 -15.69 21.41 -14.95
CA THR A 914 -15.21 22.30 -13.90
C THR A 914 -16.35 22.67 -12.95
N ASN A 915 -16.00 23.17 -11.78
CA ASN A 915 -16.96 23.74 -10.85
C ASN A 915 -17.39 25.17 -11.26
N LYS A 916 -18.27 25.80 -10.46
CA LYS A 916 -18.71 27.20 -10.68
C LYS A 916 -17.54 28.20 -10.75
N THR A 917 -16.39 27.92 -10.12
CA THR A 917 -15.17 28.74 -10.17
C THR A 917 -14.20 28.37 -11.30
N SER A 918 -14.63 27.55 -12.28
CA SER A 918 -13.83 27.12 -13.44
C SER A 918 -12.59 26.28 -13.09
N MET A 919 -12.57 25.64 -11.91
CA MET A 919 -11.51 24.74 -11.49
C MET A 919 -11.91 23.28 -11.76
N PRO A 920 -11.03 22.43 -12.31
CA PRO A 920 -11.28 21.00 -12.42
C PRO A 920 -11.49 20.38 -11.04
N THR A 921 -12.52 19.54 -10.91
CA THR A 921 -12.83 18.81 -9.67
C THR A 921 -12.51 17.34 -9.86
N VAL A 922 -11.72 16.79 -8.94
CA VAL A 922 -11.36 15.38 -8.93
C VAL A 922 -12.48 14.59 -8.26
N ILE A 923 -13.04 13.64 -8.99
CA ILE A 923 -14.08 12.72 -8.53
C ILE A 923 -13.49 11.31 -8.47
N ASP A 924 -13.86 10.55 -7.46
CA ASP A 924 -13.43 9.16 -7.26
C ASP A 924 -14.51 8.15 -7.63
N ARG A 925 -15.78 8.48 -7.34
CA ARG A 925 -16.92 7.63 -7.63
C ARG A 925 -18.07 8.40 -8.28
N PHE A 926 -18.77 7.76 -9.21
CA PHE A 926 -19.98 8.26 -9.86
C PHE A 926 -21.23 7.49 -9.45
N ALA A 927 -22.37 8.18 -9.45
CA ALA A 927 -23.69 7.59 -9.52
C ALA A 927 -24.49 8.32 -10.60
N VAL A 928 -25.32 7.59 -11.34
CA VAL A 928 -26.10 8.12 -12.45
C VAL A 928 -27.57 7.84 -12.19
N ASP A 929 -28.40 8.87 -12.31
CA ASP A 929 -29.86 8.78 -12.25
C ASP A 929 -30.46 9.47 -13.48
N GLY A 930 -30.91 8.67 -14.44
CA GLY A 930 -31.29 9.15 -15.77
C GLY A 930 -30.14 9.91 -16.43
N THR A 931 -30.34 11.22 -16.64
CA THR A 931 -29.35 12.14 -17.23
C THR A 931 -28.49 12.87 -16.19
N THR A 932 -28.79 12.72 -14.90
CA THR A 932 -28.10 13.44 -13.82
C THR A 932 -26.92 12.62 -13.34
N VAL A 933 -25.76 13.26 -13.22
CA VAL A 933 -24.52 12.64 -12.74
C VAL A 933 -24.19 13.19 -11.37
N TYR A 934 -23.97 12.29 -10.43
CA TYR A 934 -23.46 12.60 -9.10
C TYR A 934 -22.03 12.10 -9.00
N GLY A 935 -21.18 12.86 -8.33
CA GLY A 935 -19.79 12.52 -8.12
C GLY A 935 -19.40 12.74 -6.67
N VAL A 936 -18.57 11.85 -6.13
CA VAL A 936 -17.95 12.06 -4.82
C VAL A 936 -16.44 11.91 -4.95
N GLY A 937 -15.71 12.82 -4.31
CA GLY A 937 -14.27 12.75 -4.13
C GLY A 937 -13.82 13.51 -2.89
N ASP A 938 -12.53 13.71 -2.74
CA ASP A 938 -11.91 14.25 -1.50
C ASP A 938 -12.38 15.65 -1.10
N SER A 939 -12.84 16.40 -2.09
CA SER A 939 -13.24 17.80 -1.94
C SER A 939 -14.74 17.99 -1.71
N GLY A 940 -15.54 16.92 -1.82
CA GLY A 940 -16.97 17.01 -1.64
C GLY A 940 -17.78 15.97 -2.42
N ALA A 941 -19.09 16.01 -2.18
CA ALA A 941 -20.10 15.42 -3.04
C ALA A 941 -20.67 16.48 -3.97
N TYR A 942 -20.86 16.13 -5.24
CA TYR A 942 -21.23 17.05 -6.30
C TYR A 942 -22.35 16.49 -7.16
N ARG A 943 -23.16 17.39 -7.72
CA ARG A 943 -24.12 17.13 -8.79
C ARG A 943 -23.67 17.85 -10.05
N LEU A 944 -23.73 17.17 -11.19
CA LEU A 944 -23.50 17.80 -12.48
C LEU A 944 -24.76 18.54 -12.92
N ASP A 945 -24.66 19.85 -13.12
CA ASP A 945 -25.80 20.66 -13.57
C ASP A 945 -26.05 20.53 -15.09
N ALA A 946 -27.16 21.10 -15.56
CA ALA A 946 -27.53 21.10 -16.98
C ALA A 946 -26.50 21.80 -17.90
N HIS A 947 -25.66 22.68 -17.35
CA HIS A 947 -24.59 23.37 -18.08
C HIS A 947 -23.26 22.60 -18.03
N SER A 948 -23.27 21.39 -17.45
CA SER A 948 -22.10 20.54 -17.27
C SER A 948 -21.03 21.18 -16.38
N LYS A 949 -21.46 21.77 -15.27
CA LYS A 949 -20.59 22.20 -14.18
C LYS A 949 -20.93 21.45 -12.89
N TRP A 950 -19.91 21.24 -12.06
CA TRP A 950 -20.09 20.66 -10.74
C TRP A 950 -20.71 21.68 -9.78
N GLU A 951 -21.85 21.31 -9.21
CA GLU A 951 -22.49 21.95 -8.08
C GLU A 951 -22.20 21.16 -6.80
N LEU A 952 -21.68 21.84 -5.77
CA LEU A 952 -21.36 21.22 -4.49
C LEU A 952 -22.66 20.91 -3.73
N LEU A 953 -22.86 19.64 -3.39
CA LEU A 953 -23.95 19.17 -2.53
C LEU A 953 -23.51 19.11 -1.06
N SER A 954 -22.29 18.64 -0.84
CA SER A 954 -21.71 18.52 0.50
C SER A 954 -20.21 18.76 0.45
N SER A 955 -19.69 19.64 1.29
CA SER A 955 -18.24 19.83 1.46
C SER A 955 -17.59 18.70 2.26
N GLU A 956 -18.40 17.92 2.97
CA GLU A 956 -17.95 16.79 3.77
C GLU A 956 -18.27 15.47 3.09
N VAL A 957 -17.38 14.50 3.24
CA VAL A 957 -17.47 13.19 2.62
C VAL A 957 -16.95 12.14 3.59
N PRO A 958 -17.67 11.02 3.83
CA PRO A 958 -17.15 9.92 4.62
C PRO A 958 -15.84 9.41 4.01
N SER A 959 -14.78 9.30 4.81
CA SER A 959 -13.51 8.69 4.37
C SER A 959 -13.69 7.24 3.93
N GLY A 960 -12.93 6.84 2.89
CA GLY A 960 -12.82 5.43 2.46
C GLY A 960 -14.02 4.92 1.68
N ILE A 961 -14.52 5.71 0.74
CA ILE A 961 -15.64 5.33 -0.14
C ILE A 961 -15.18 4.26 -1.11
N GLU A 962 -15.98 3.20 -1.22
CA GLU A 962 -15.79 2.14 -2.21
C GLU A 962 -16.84 2.22 -3.32
N SER A 963 -18.05 2.69 -3.00
CA SER A 963 -19.19 2.74 -3.92
C SER A 963 -20.07 3.97 -3.68
N LEU A 964 -20.72 4.44 -4.74
CA LEU A 964 -21.67 5.55 -4.73
C LEU A 964 -22.93 5.12 -5.48
N VAL A 965 -24.10 5.24 -4.86
CA VAL A 965 -25.39 4.92 -5.49
C VAL A 965 -26.43 5.98 -5.14
N ILE A 966 -27.46 6.07 -5.96
CA ILE A 966 -28.61 6.96 -5.75
C ILE A 966 -29.88 6.12 -5.69
N SER A 967 -30.75 6.44 -4.73
CA SER A 967 -32.04 5.78 -4.53
C SER A 967 -32.95 6.68 -3.70
N ASN A 968 -34.24 6.79 -4.03
CA ASN A 968 -35.23 7.57 -3.28
C ASN A 968 -34.75 8.99 -2.89
N ASP A 969 -34.28 9.77 -3.86
CA ASP A 969 -33.81 11.16 -3.67
C ASP A 969 -32.71 11.32 -2.61
N ARG A 970 -31.93 10.25 -2.41
CA ARG A 970 -30.79 10.23 -1.51
C ARG A 970 -29.57 9.67 -2.22
N LEU A 971 -28.43 10.26 -1.92
CA LEU A 971 -27.12 9.76 -2.34
C LEU A 971 -26.56 8.90 -1.22
N TYR A 972 -26.20 7.66 -1.52
CA TYR A 972 -25.65 6.69 -0.58
C TYR A 972 -24.20 6.38 -0.94
N VAL A 973 -23.34 6.30 0.08
CA VAL A 973 -21.96 5.83 -0.05
C VAL A 973 -21.77 4.55 0.74
N GLY A 974 -21.20 3.53 0.11
CA GLY A 974 -20.62 2.39 0.78
C GLY A 974 -19.17 2.69 1.15
N THR A 975 -18.80 2.43 2.39
CA THR A 975 -17.44 2.69 2.89
C THR A 975 -16.70 1.40 3.25
N ARG A 976 -15.37 1.45 3.17
CA ARG A 976 -14.48 0.31 3.41
C ARG A 976 -14.62 -0.31 4.80
N ASP A 977 -14.96 0.45 5.83
CA ASP A 977 -15.00 -0.09 7.20
C ASP A 977 -16.01 0.63 8.13
N ARG A 978 -16.92 1.44 7.59
CA ARG A 978 -17.92 2.17 8.37
C ARG A 978 -19.35 1.96 7.85
N GLY A 979 -19.54 0.98 6.96
CA GLY A 979 -20.84 0.65 6.40
C GLY A 979 -21.33 1.72 5.43
N MET A 980 -22.62 2.00 5.47
CA MET A 980 -23.32 2.85 4.52
C MET A 980 -23.71 4.20 5.14
N PHE A 981 -23.50 5.29 4.42
CA PHE A 981 -23.96 6.63 4.78
C PHE A 981 -24.84 7.18 3.67
N HIS A 982 -25.71 8.14 3.99
CA HIS A 982 -26.52 8.84 3.00
C HIS A 982 -26.68 10.33 3.28
N ILE A 983 -26.98 11.09 2.24
CA ILE A 983 -27.43 12.49 2.30
C ILE A 983 -28.77 12.63 1.57
N SER A 984 -29.63 13.52 2.07
CA SER A 984 -30.84 13.93 1.35
C SER A 984 -30.48 14.86 0.20
N LEU A 985 -31.09 14.65 -0.97
CA LEU A 985 -31.02 15.58 -2.09
C LEU A 985 -32.19 16.59 -2.06
N GLU A 986 -33.22 16.32 -1.25
CA GLU A 986 -34.27 17.27 -0.90
C GLU A 986 -33.80 18.23 0.20
N ALA A 987 -33.13 19.32 -0.20
CA ALA A 987 -33.08 20.61 0.53
C ALA A 987 -32.16 21.63 -0.20
N GLN A 988 -32.59 22.17 -1.35
CA GLN A 988 -32.09 23.46 -1.87
C GLN A 988 -33.16 24.20 -2.73
N ILE A 989 -34.45 24.13 -2.36
CA ILE A 989 -35.50 24.92 -3.03
C ILE A 989 -35.94 26.15 -2.19
N ASP A 990 -35.74 26.17 -0.88
CA ASP A 990 -36.34 27.24 -0.03
C ASP A 990 -35.46 28.46 0.26
N ILE A 991 -34.18 28.49 -0.10
CA ILE A 991 -33.34 29.69 0.18
C ILE A 991 -33.45 30.74 -0.94
N ALA A 992 -33.93 30.38 -2.13
CA ALA A 992 -34.13 31.34 -3.23
C ALA A 992 -35.45 32.11 -3.16
N ASN A 993 -36.42 31.66 -2.34
CA ASN A 993 -37.70 32.35 -2.13
C ASN A 993 -37.72 33.19 -0.83
N ALA A 994 -36.61 33.25 -0.09
CA ALA A 994 -36.50 33.97 1.18
C ALA A 994 -35.52 35.17 1.16
N PHE A 995 -35.04 35.58 -0.02
CA PHE A 995 -34.23 36.79 -0.20
C PHE A 995 -34.80 37.75 -1.24
#